data_AF-A0A632U5M5-F1
#
_entry.id   AF-A0A632U5M5-F1
#
_cell.length_a   1.000
_cell.length_b   1.000
_cell.length_c   1.000
_cell.angle_alpha   90.00
_cell.angle_beta   90.00
_cell.angle_gamma   90.00
#
_symmetry.space_group_name_H-M   'P 1'
#
loop_
_entity.id
_entity.type
_entity.pdbx_description
1 polymer ?
#
loop_
_entity_poly.entity_id
_entity_poly.type
_entity_poly.pdbx_seq_one_letter_code
_entity_poly.pdbx_strand_id
1 'polypeptide(L)'
;MNGSFSDWVIQCMPVDVARSYPVNPVGAWHGGIHILHTDHSSSQANPIRAIAEGTIVYARSPSEKKDKKPLAYNGATDDGCVLIRHQILIGDEPVEFVFYSLTMHMKQVRSDILSSIGKSIKREQIIGTSGVVDGKNAFHFQICCEQKMLNALCGRIHGGVNISSPGRLKPIYGDEYYYFPAGTPVYDNIPKGFVRTPMTFTAEDLYIINSGVDTKTFRKKNDGPYDYLGSVTIAVNYISEAAGIDPLKKSKEYSHWVKVATPAGSGWVDVCADNIMKYSDAELPDWAGWSLIDDDTSSDSQCNSEVIKKLQEAKPNDDAKVPLLTQVICKFPFEWDFSTFDARFSWVKNKTDQLPEPLTDDDYNEFREHIKSLCFFDKLPAEVQKELSGQIWHFEPRIFIMQIQKAERRLIFKTIKKINDFTADDMRHGDMTKEQILAQGKMNKIDIWGRELKINFFNFDNTVDEHFGNMASMAKWTAWKGEYPPLIQIMIERFKNNEGGVLKHNLLNKAFSEHVTTVECVNKIKEFIRLLLADNGYKSFSINDLNVLNEKIRNNVKLPKFDNYDWFNGLGIAIHDTYSTQIYLDYIDVSDSKFKAEISFQIQDHFGLDVADVNGKGFENLPWFCSWFILQRYTEYGYMPFINEANFTMVIEG
;
A
#
# COMPACT_ATOMS: atom_id res chain seq x y z
N MET A 1 -21.45 -10.83 0.14
CA MET A 1 -21.19 -9.91 1.27
C MET A 1 -20.79 -8.57 0.67
N ASN A 2 -21.53 -7.48 0.93
CA ASN A 2 -21.28 -6.15 0.35
C ASN A 2 -20.60 -5.21 1.38
N GLY A 3 -19.64 -5.71 2.16
CA GLY A 3 -18.90 -4.94 3.16
C GLY A 3 -17.42 -4.81 2.77
N SER A 4 -16.72 -3.82 3.32
CA SER A 4 -15.26 -3.70 3.16
C SER A 4 -14.53 -4.88 3.82
N PHE A 5 -13.28 -5.15 3.43
CA PHE A 5 -12.45 -6.16 4.11
C PHE A 5 -12.35 -5.87 5.62
N SER A 6 -12.25 -4.59 6.00
CA SER A 6 -12.25 -4.18 7.40
C SER A 6 -13.55 -4.57 8.13
N ASP A 7 -14.71 -4.36 7.50
CA ASP A 7 -15.99 -4.75 8.12
C ASP A 7 -16.06 -6.26 8.33
N TRP A 8 -15.56 -7.03 7.35
CA TRP A 8 -15.49 -8.48 7.45
C TRP A 8 -14.59 -8.94 8.61
N VAL A 9 -13.39 -8.38 8.77
CA VAL A 9 -12.49 -8.73 9.89
C VAL A 9 -13.14 -8.43 11.25
N ILE A 10 -13.75 -7.25 11.41
CA ILE A 10 -14.42 -6.89 12.67
C ILE A 10 -15.58 -7.83 12.98
N GLN A 11 -16.37 -8.22 11.96
CA GLN A 11 -17.48 -9.16 12.12
C GLN A 11 -17.02 -10.58 12.45
N CYS A 12 -15.90 -11.03 11.86
CA CYS A 12 -15.34 -12.36 12.11
C CYS A 12 -14.63 -12.50 13.46
N MET A 13 -14.28 -11.39 14.10
CA MET A 13 -13.51 -11.38 15.36
C MET A 13 -14.22 -10.52 16.43
N PRO A 14 -15.41 -10.91 16.91
CA PRO A 14 -16.12 -10.17 17.95
C PRO A 14 -15.37 -10.27 19.29
N VAL A 15 -14.96 -9.13 19.84
CA VAL A 15 -14.11 -9.05 21.04
C VAL A 15 -14.94 -8.97 22.32
N ASP A 16 -14.54 -9.75 23.35
CA ASP A 16 -14.97 -9.49 24.72
C ASP A 16 -14.31 -8.20 25.21
N VAL A 17 -15.10 -7.12 25.32
CA VAL A 17 -14.59 -5.79 25.69
C VAL A 17 -13.89 -5.77 27.06
N ALA A 18 -14.23 -6.68 27.96
CA ALA A 18 -13.57 -6.81 29.26
C ALA A 18 -12.23 -7.56 29.17
N ARG A 19 -11.83 -8.04 27.99
CA ARG A 19 -10.61 -8.81 27.72
C ARG A 19 -10.02 -8.42 26.37
N SER A 20 -10.10 -7.13 26.08
CA SER A 20 -9.53 -6.54 24.88
C SER A 20 -8.06 -6.18 25.11
N TYR A 21 -7.33 -6.07 24.01
CA TYR A 21 -6.05 -5.39 23.95
C TYR A 21 -6.22 -3.87 24.22
N PRO A 22 -5.23 -3.16 24.79
CA PRO A 22 -3.95 -3.66 25.32
C PRO A 22 -3.95 -3.93 26.84
N VAL A 23 -5.00 -3.57 27.58
CA VAL A 23 -5.02 -3.63 29.04
C VAL A 23 -6.34 -4.23 29.52
N ASN A 24 -6.25 -5.16 30.46
CA ASN A 24 -7.41 -5.80 31.07
C ASN A 24 -8.01 -4.96 32.23
N PRO A 25 -9.18 -5.32 32.77
CA PRO A 25 -9.86 -4.55 33.82
C PRO A 25 -9.08 -4.43 35.14
N VAL A 26 -8.12 -5.32 35.41
CA VAL A 26 -7.27 -5.25 36.61
C VAL A 26 -6.02 -4.42 36.39
N GLY A 27 -5.87 -3.78 35.21
CA GLY A 27 -4.74 -2.91 34.88
C GLY A 27 -3.49 -3.65 34.42
N ALA A 28 -3.59 -4.92 34.04
CA ALA A 28 -2.46 -5.68 33.49
C ALA A 28 -2.42 -5.59 31.95
N TRP A 29 -1.22 -5.63 31.38
CA TRP A 29 -1.03 -5.77 29.93
C TRP A 29 -1.69 -7.05 29.43
N HIS A 30 -2.32 -6.97 28.27
CA HIS A 30 -3.02 -8.08 27.63
C HIS A 30 -2.55 -8.23 26.18
N GLY A 31 -1.89 -9.35 25.88
CA GLY A 31 -1.19 -9.64 24.60
C GLY A 31 -2.05 -9.69 23.35
N GLY A 32 -3.38 -9.76 23.49
CA GLY A 32 -4.27 -10.05 22.38
C GLY A 32 -5.72 -9.72 22.68
N ILE A 33 -6.64 -10.47 22.10
CA ILE A 33 -8.08 -10.31 22.28
C ILE A 33 -8.73 -11.65 22.57
N HIS A 34 -9.78 -11.64 23.38
CA HIS A 34 -10.67 -12.80 23.51
C HIS A 34 -11.79 -12.68 22.48
N ILE A 35 -11.85 -13.65 21.57
CA ILE A 35 -12.84 -13.68 20.49
C ILE A 35 -14.00 -14.57 20.92
N LEU A 36 -15.18 -13.98 21.04
CA LEU A 36 -16.41 -14.67 21.43
C LEU A 36 -16.93 -15.53 20.28
N HIS A 37 -17.50 -16.69 20.60
CA HIS A 37 -18.12 -17.55 19.58
C HIS A 37 -19.51 -18.04 20.00
N THR A 38 -20.41 -18.14 19.02
CA THR A 38 -21.80 -18.58 19.20
C THR A 38 -22.00 -20.08 19.00
N ASP A 39 -20.91 -20.84 18.85
CA ASP A 39 -20.98 -22.27 18.50
C ASP A 39 -21.29 -23.10 19.75
N HIS A 40 -22.56 -23.07 20.15
CA HIS A 40 -23.06 -23.83 21.29
C HIS A 40 -23.34 -25.30 20.94
N SER A 41 -23.27 -25.69 19.66
CA SER A 41 -23.48 -27.07 19.17
C SER A 41 -22.43 -27.48 18.13
N SER A 42 -22.09 -28.78 18.12
CA SER A 42 -20.99 -29.36 17.32
C SER A 42 -21.25 -29.46 15.82
N SER A 43 -22.47 -29.23 15.34
CA SER A 43 -22.85 -29.40 13.92
C SER A 43 -22.53 -28.20 13.02
N GLN A 44 -22.13 -27.05 13.59
CA GLN A 44 -21.80 -25.82 12.86
C GLN A 44 -20.61 -25.06 13.47
N ALA A 45 -19.62 -25.78 14.02
CA ALA A 45 -18.45 -25.10 14.59
C ALA A 45 -17.63 -24.40 13.49
N ASN A 46 -17.50 -23.08 13.52
CA ASN A 46 -16.60 -22.36 12.63
C ASN A 46 -15.16 -22.70 13.01
N PRO A 47 -14.37 -23.23 12.06
CA PRO A 47 -12.98 -23.57 12.33
C PRO A 47 -12.14 -22.31 12.55
N ILE A 48 -11.19 -22.40 13.47
CA ILE A 48 -10.09 -21.43 13.56
C ILE A 48 -9.08 -21.78 12.48
N ARG A 49 -8.55 -20.76 11.79
CA ARG A 49 -7.64 -20.90 10.66
C ARG A 49 -6.37 -20.07 10.87
N ALA A 50 -5.26 -20.50 10.27
CA ALA A 50 -4.04 -19.71 10.22
C ALA A 50 -4.24 -18.45 9.37
N ILE A 51 -3.79 -17.29 9.87
CA ILE A 51 -4.00 -15.98 9.21
C ILE A 51 -3.02 -15.70 8.07
N ALA A 52 -1.90 -16.43 8.02
CA ALA A 52 -0.87 -16.33 7.00
C ALA A 52 -0.08 -17.65 6.95
N GLU A 53 0.72 -17.82 5.90
CA GLU A 53 1.69 -18.92 5.87
C GLU A 53 2.75 -18.77 6.96
N GLY A 54 3.33 -19.89 7.38
CA GLY A 54 4.35 -19.90 8.41
C GLY A 54 4.82 -21.30 8.78
N THR A 55 5.41 -21.43 9.96
CA THR A 55 5.83 -22.69 10.56
C THR A 55 5.14 -22.87 11.91
N ILE A 56 4.58 -24.05 12.16
CA ILE A 56 4.01 -24.39 13.47
C ILE A 56 5.17 -24.58 14.45
N VAL A 57 5.38 -23.66 15.38
CA VAL A 57 6.50 -23.73 16.34
C VAL A 57 6.11 -24.39 17.65
N TYR A 58 4.81 -24.42 17.96
CA TYR A 58 4.27 -25.17 19.09
C TYR A 58 2.79 -25.49 18.87
N ALA A 59 2.36 -26.65 19.35
CA ALA A 59 0.95 -27.01 19.42
C ALA A 59 0.72 -27.96 20.61
N ARG A 60 -0.41 -27.81 21.29
CA ARG A 60 -0.81 -28.64 22.43
C ARG A 60 -2.30 -29.02 22.32
N SER A 61 -2.61 -30.30 22.43
CA SER A 61 -3.99 -30.76 22.61
C SER A 61 -4.55 -30.30 23.97
N PRO A 62 -5.84 -29.96 24.06
CA PRO A 62 -6.43 -29.59 25.34
C PRO A 62 -6.47 -30.78 26.31
N SER A 63 -6.30 -30.47 27.58
CA SER A 63 -6.46 -31.36 28.72
C SER A 63 -7.93 -31.72 28.94
N GLU A 64 -8.20 -32.95 29.39
CA GLU A 64 -9.59 -33.44 29.60
C GLU A 64 -10.33 -32.73 30.75
N LYS A 65 -9.63 -32.05 31.65
CA LYS A 65 -10.15 -31.56 32.94
C LYS A 65 -10.26 -30.03 33.00
N LYS A 66 -10.79 -29.40 31.95
CA LYS A 66 -11.02 -27.94 31.88
C LYS A 66 -11.86 -27.38 33.03
N ASP A 67 -12.74 -28.20 33.60
CA ASP A 67 -13.65 -27.84 34.70
C ASP A 67 -13.03 -28.04 36.10
N LYS A 68 -11.72 -28.32 36.19
CA LYS A 68 -11.00 -28.52 37.45
C LYS A 68 -9.77 -27.61 37.55
N LYS A 69 -9.40 -27.26 38.78
CA LYS A 69 -8.12 -26.60 39.06
C LYS A 69 -6.95 -27.48 38.56
N PRO A 70 -5.87 -26.89 38.04
CA PRO A 70 -5.61 -25.45 38.00
C PRO A 70 -6.25 -24.70 36.82
N LEU A 71 -6.86 -25.39 35.84
CA LEU A 71 -7.44 -24.75 34.66
C LEU A 71 -8.70 -23.92 35.00
N ALA A 72 -9.59 -24.48 35.81
CA ALA A 72 -10.81 -23.80 36.23
C ALA A 72 -10.59 -22.76 37.35
N TYR A 73 -9.68 -21.80 37.13
CA TYR A 73 -9.36 -20.74 38.09
C TYR A 73 -10.53 -19.74 38.24
N ASN A 74 -11.00 -19.16 37.13
CA ASN A 74 -12.18 -18.27 37.10
C ASN A 74 -13.41 -18.92 36.43
N GLY A 75 -13.32 -20.19 36.06
CA GLY A 75 -14.33 -20.94 35.32
C GLY A 75 -13.69 -21.91 34.35
N ALA A 76 -14.49 -22.77 33.72
CA ALA A 76 -14.00 -23.79 32.78
C ALA A 76 -13.09 -23.18 31.72
N THR A 77 -11.87 -23.71 31.57
CA THR A 77 -10.87 -23.17 30.64
C THR A 77 -10.12 -24.28 29.92
N ASP A 78 -10.19 -24.28 28.60
CA ASP A 78 -9.37 -25.14 27.74
C ASP A 78 -7.93 -24.60 27.67
N ASP A 79 -6.95 -25.47 27.54
CA ASP A 79 -5.51 -25.15 27.43
C ASP A 79 -4.90 -25.60 26.09
N GLY A 80 -5.73 -26.05 25.16
CA GLY A 80 -5.30 -26.33 23.79
C GLY A 80 -4.80 -25.05 23.11
N CYS A 81 -3.69 -25.14 22.40
CA CYS A 81 -3.10 -23.97 21.75
C CYS A 81 -2.24 -24.31 20.53
N VAL A 82 -2.03 -23.29 19.70
CA VAL A 82 -1.15 -23.32 18.53
C VAL A 82 -0.40 -21.99 18.45
N LEU A 83 0.93 -22.05 18.36
CA LEU A 83 1.80 -20.91 18.07
C LEU A 83 2.42 -21.11 16.67
N ILE A 84 2.27 -20.10 15.82
CA ILE A 84 2.79 -20.09 14.45
C ILE A 84 3.78 -18.95 14.31
N ARG A 85 4.96 -19.24 13.77
CA ARG A 85 5.93 -18.25 13.29
C ARG A 85 5.68 -17.98 11.81
N HIS A 86 5.19 -16.80 11.49
CA HIS A 86 4.91 -16.37 10.13
C HIS A 86 6.11 -15.69 9.51
N GLN A 87 6.29 -15.87 8.20
CA GLN A 87 7.28 -15.17 7.41
C GLN A 87 6.58 -14.74 6.12
N ILE A 88 6.36 -13.44 5.99
CA ILE A 88 5.69 -12.84 4.84
C ILE A 88 6.62 -11.81 4.21
N LEU A 89 6.26 -11.38 3.00
CA LEU A 89 6.82 -10.18 2.40
C LEU A 89 5.86 -9.01 2.64
N ILE A 90 6.35 -7.77 2.63
CA ILE A 90 5.55 -6.54 2.72
C ILE A 90 6.07 -5.45 1.76
N GLY A 91 5.15 -4.65 1.23
CA GLY A 91 5.43 -3.52 0.33
C GLY A 91 5.69 -3.86 -1.14
N ASP A 92 5.54 -2.84 -1.98
CA ASP A 92 5.75 -2.91 -3.44
C ASP A 92 7.16 -3.46 -3.77
N GLU A 93 8.20 -2.87 -3.18
CA GLU A 93 9.54 -3.46 -3.14
C GLU A 93 9.65 -4.37 -1.91
N PRO A 94 9.59 -5.71 -2.08
CA PRO A 94 9.24 -6.61 -0.98
C PRO A 94 10.33 -6.66 0.09
N VAL A 95 9.94 -6.49 1.35
CA VAL A 95 10.78 -6.66 2.54
C VAL A 95 10.24 -7.83 3.37
N GLU A 96 11.14 -8.66 3.90
CA GLU A 96 10.74 -9.76 4.78
C GLU A 96 10.25 -9.23 6.13
N PHE A 97 9.13 -9.78 6.60
CA PHE A 97 8.56 -9.49 7.90
C PHE A 97 8.15 -10.79 8.60
N VAL A 98 8.65 -10.96 9.84
CA VAL A 98 8.39 -12.12 10.69
C VAL A 98 7.56 -11.68 11.89
N PHE A 99 6.50 -12.43 12.16
CA PHE A 99 5.65 -12.22 13.32
C PHE A 99 5.11 -13.56 13.83
N TYR A 100 4.51 -13.54 15.01
CA TYR A 100 3.93 -14.71 15.64
C TYR A 100 2.43 -14.51 15.82
N SER A 101 1.66 -15.56 15.54
CA SER A 101 0.27 -15.64 16.00
C SER A 101 0.10 -16.79 16.99
N LEU A 102 -0.59 -16.49 18.09
CA LEU A 102 -0.92 -17.46 19.13
C LEU A 102 -2.43 -17.58 19.25
N THR A 103 -2.93 -18.81 19.15
CA THR A 103 -4.31 -19.16 19.49
C THR A 103 -4.30 -20.02 20.75
N MET A 104 -4.98 -19.57 21.80
CA MET A 104 -5.10 -20.24 23.10
C MET A 104 -6.57 -20.56 23.41
N HIS A 105 -6.80 -21.47 24.36
CA HIS A 105 -8.13 -21.91 24.80
C HIS A 105 -8.94 -22.64 23.71
N MET A 106 -8.26 -23.49 22.94
CA MET A 106 -8.88 -24.32 21.91
C MET A 106 -9.39 -25.63 22.51
N LYS A 107 -10.68 -25.96 22.35
CA LYS A 107 -11.23 -27.29 22.74
C LYS A 107 -10.81 -28.42 21.80
N GLN A 108 -10.27 -28.08 20.64
CA GLN A 108 -9.69 -29.03 19.71
C GLN A 108 -8.57 -28.35 18.95
N VAL A 109 -7.39 -28.97 18.97
CA VAL A 109 -6.31 -28.74 18.00
C VAL A 109 -6.30 -29.94 17.08
N ARG A 110 -6.27 -29.73 15.76
CA ARG A 110 -6.33 -30.86 14.83
C ARG A 110 -5.09 -31.76 14.94
N SER A 111 -5.30 -33.05 14.71
CA SER A 111 -4.23 -34.05 14.77
C SER A 111 -3.11 -33.82 13.76
N ASP A 112 -3.45 -33.33 12.56
CA ASP A 112 -2.45 -32.98 11.54
C ASP A 112 -1.56 -31.82 11.98
N ILE A 113 -2.10 -30.80 12.65
CA ILE A 113 -1.33 -29.70 13.25
C ILE A 113 -0.38 -30.22 14.34
N LEU A 114 -0.88 -31.05 15.25
CA LEU A 114 -0.09 -31.64 16.34
C LEU A 114 1.08 -32.49 15.83
N SER A 115 0.85 -33.25 14.75
CA SER A 115 1.90 -34.07 14.12
C SER A 115 2.87 -33.28 13.23
N SER A 116 2.58 -31.99 12.96
CA SER A 116 3.32 -31.15 12.00
C SER A 116 4.09 -30.01 12.67
N ILE A 117 4.39 -30.11 13.96
CA ILE A 117 5.28 -29.15 14.63
C ILE A 117 6.65 -29.12 13.92
N GLY A 118 7.15 -27.93 13.64
CA GLY A 118 8.35 -27.68 12.84
C GLY A 118 8.12 -27.75 11.33
N LYS A 119 6.88 -27.92 10.86
CA LYS A 119 6.52 -27.92 9.42
C LYS A 119 5.74 -26.67 9.04
N SER A 120 5.68 -26.44 7.73
CA SER A 120 4.96 -25.31 7.16
C SER A 120 3.44 -25.44 7.32
N ILE A 121 2.78 -24.32 7.57
CA ILE A 121 1.31 -24.18 7.57
C ILE A 121 0.91 -23.17 6.50
N LYS A 122 -0.19 -23.44 5.79
CA LYS A 122 -0.73 -22.54 4.77
C LYS A 122 -1.68 -21.51 5.37
N ARG A 123 -1.80 -20.34 4.72
CA ARG A 123 -2.87 -19.38 5.00
C ARG A 123 -4.22 -20.10 4.88
N GLU A 124 -5.15 -19.76 5.77
CA GLU A 124 -6.49 -20.34 5.87
C GLU A 124 -6.56 -21.83 6.26
N GLN A 125 -5.42 -22.51 6.43
CA GLN A 125 -5.43 -23.89 6.90
C GLN A 125 -6.10 -23.96 8.27
N ILE A 126 -7.07 -24.87 8.41
CA ILE A 126 -7.79 -25.08 9.66
C ILE A 126 -6.80 -25.58 10.71
N ILE A 127 -6.79 -24.94 11.88
CA ILE A 127 -5.94 -25.34 13.00
C ILE A 127 -6.70 -26.04 14.13
N GLY A 128 -8.01 -25.80 14.23
CA GLY A 128 -8.85 -26.36 15.28
C GLY A 128 -10.15 -25.60 15.45
N THR A 129 -10.68 -25.61 16.67
CA THR A 129 -11.98 -24.96 17.00
C THR A 129 -11.90 -24.18 18.31
N SER A 130 -12.72 -23.13 18.42
CA SER A 130 -12.89 -22.35 19.66
C SER A 130 -13.28 -23.25 20.83
N GLY A 131 -12.63 -23.03 21.97
CA GLY A 131 -12.96 -23.68 23.24
C GLY A 131 -13.68 -22.76 24.20
N VAL A 132 -13.36 -22.91 25.48
CA VAL A 132 -13.93 -22.16 26.58
C VAL A 132 -12.81 -21.50 27.37
N VAL A 133 -13.01 -20.27 27.80
CA VAL A 133 -12.15 -19.57 28.75
C VAL A 133 -12.99 -18.87 29.79
N ASP A 134 -12.73 -19.16 31.07
CA ASP A 134 -13.48 -18.68 32.22
C ASP A 134 -15.00 -18.86 32.07
N GLY A 135 -15.40 -20.04 31.57
CA GLY A 135 -16.79 -20.41 31.35
C GLY A 135 -17.46 -19.75 30.13
N LYS A 136 -16.76 -18.89 29.37
CA LYS A 136 -17.28 -18.29 28.13
C LYS A 136 -16.81 -19.07 26.90
N ASN A 137 -17.70 -19.26 25.93
CA ASN A 137 -17.34 -19.83 24.62
C ASN A 137 -16.52 -18.81 23.83
N ALA A 138 -15.20 -18.94 23.91
CA ALA A 138 -14.26 -18.00 23.34
C ALA A 138 -12.86 -18.63 23.26
N PHE A 139 -11.99 -17.97 22.51
CA PHE A 139 -10.57 -18.28 22.46
C PHE A 139 -9.75 -16.99 22.53
N HIS A 140 -8.50 -17.09 22.98
CA HIS A 140 -7.59 -15.96 23.00
C HIS A 140 -6.74 -15.96 21.72
N PHE A 141 -6.61 -14.81 21.08
CA PHE A 141 -5.80 -14.62 19.88
C PHE A 141 -4.84 -13.43 20.05
N GLN A 142 -3.56 -13.67 19.81
CA GLN A 142 -2.49 -12.71 20.04
C GLN A 142 -1.55 -12.65 18.84
N ILE A 143 -1.08 -11.45 18.53
CA ILE A 143 -0.07 -11.20 17.50
C ILE A 143 1.07 -10.40 18.11
N CYS A 144 2.31 -10.86 17.88
CA CYS A 144 3.50 -10.18 18.35
C CYS A 144 4.69 -10.33 17.42
N CYS A 145 5.68 -9.45 17.57
CA CYS A 145 6.97 -9.54 16.87
C CYS A 145 8.11 -8.98 17.73
N GLU A 146 9.32 -9.40 17.41
CA GLU A 146 10.53 -8.85 18.02
C GLU A 146 10.84 -7.43 17.51
N GLN A 147 11.71 -6.71 18.22
CA GLN A 147 12.06 -5.33 17.90
C GLN A 147 12.63 -5.13 16.49
N LYS A 148 13.47 -6.05 15.98
CA LYS A 148 14.01 -5.93 14.61
C LYS A 148 12.90 -5.97 13.55
N MET A 149 11.83 -6.71 13.81
CA MET A 149 10.70 -6.86 12.89
C MET A 149 9.78 -5.65 12.94
N LEU A 150 9.57 -5.03 14.10
CA LEU A 150 8.88 -3.73 14.15
C LEU A 150 9.64 -2.67 13.32
N ASN A 151 10.97 -2.62 13.45
CA ASN A 151 11.78 -1.71 12.64
C ASN A 151 11.69 -2.01 11.13
N ALA A 152 11.59 -3.29 10.75
CA ALA A 152 11.35 -3.67 9.35
C ALA A 152 9.97 -3.19 8.88
N LEU A 153 8.93 -3.38 9.69
CA LEU A 153 7.55 -2.99 9.42
C LEU A 153 7.41 -1.48 9.24
N CYS A 154 7.78 -0.67 10.25
CA CYS A 154 7.49 0.77 10.28
C CYS A 154 8.70 1.71 10.31
N GLY A 155 9.92 1.19 10.34
CA GLY A 155 11.16 2.00 10.28
C GLY A 155 11.55 2.66 11.60
N ARG A 156 10.86 2.33 12.69
CA ARG A 156 11.06 2.91 14.02
C ARG A 156 10.69 1.91 15.11
N ILE A 157 11.17 2.17 16.32
CA ILE A 157 10.92 1.35 17.51
C ILE A 157 10.50 2.18 18.73
N HIS A 158 10.24 3.47 18.56
CA HIS A 158 9.76 4.36 19.61
C HIS A 158 9.18 5.64 18.99
N GLY A 159 8.50 6.44 19.81
CA GLY A 159 8.15 7.82 19.49
C GLY A 159 7.21 7.98 18.30
N GLY A 160 7.38 9.06 17.54
CA GLY A 160 6.62 9.37 16.34
C GLY A 160 7.41 9.21 15.05
N VAL A 161 6.79 9.48 13.90
CA VAL A 161 7.51 9.55 12.61
C VAL A 161 8.55 10.67 12.64
N ASN A 162 9.77 10.39 12.15
CA ASN A 162 10.82 11.41 12.05
C ASN A 162 10.53 12.38 10.90
N ILE A 163 10.05 13.58 11.26
CA ILE A 163 9.72 14.65 10.31
C ILE A 163 10.90 15.46 9.78
N SER A 164 12.13 15.15 10.21
CA SER A 164 13.34 15.83 9.74
C SER A 164 13.93 15.22 8.46
N SER A 165 13.36 14.13 7.97
CA SER A 165 13.84 13.38 6.81
C SER A 165 12.66 12.75 6.06
N PRO A 166 12.78 12.53 4.73
CA PRO A 166 11.75 11.82 3.98
C PRO A 166 11.57 10.38 4.49
N GLY A 167 10.42 9.80 4.19
CA GLY A 167 10.10 8.40 4.47
C GLY A 167 11.04 7.42 3.76
N ARG A 168 10.88 6.14 4.09
CA ARG A 168 11.78 5.10 3.60
C ARG A 168 11.55 4.83 2.12
N LEU A 169 12.59 4.30 1.45
CA LEU A 169 12.48 3.82 0.08
C LEU A 169 11.80 2.46 -0.04
N LYS A 170 11.83 1.65 1.03
CA LYS A 170 11.15 0.35 1.12
C LYS A 170 10.98 -0.11 2.58
N PRO A 171 9.91 -0.84 2.92
CA PRO A 171 8.74 -1.07 2.06
C PRO A 171 7.95 0.22 1.85
N ILE A 172 7.19 0.30 0.75
CA ILE A 172 6.23 1.38 0.45
C ILE A 172 4.92 0.69 0.03
N TYR A 173 3.79 1.14 0.56
CA TYR A 173 2.45 0.66 0.18
C TYR A 173 1.37 1.62 0.71
N GLY A 174 0.15 1.47 0.19
CA GLY A 174 -1.04 2.13 0.71
C GLY A 174 -1.10 3.63 0.42
N ASP A 175 -1.66 4.38 1.37
CA ASP A 175 -1.91 5.82 1.23
C ASP A 175 -0.63 6.65 1.27
N GLU A 176 -0.68 7.87 0.74
CA GLU A 176 0.44 8.82 0.80
C GLU A 176 0.26 9.80 1.96
N TYR A 177 1.33 10.11 2.66
CA TYR A 177 1.31 11.02 3.81
C TYR A 177 2.35 12.10 3.64
N TYR A 178 2.04 13.31 4.12
CA TYR A 178 2.94 14.46 3.98
C TYR A 178 3.08 15.25 5.27
N TYR A 179 4.29 15.76 5.50
CA TYR A 179 4.54 16.83 6.45
C TYR A 179 4.91 18.10 5.69
N PHE A 180 4.16 19.17 5.92
CA PHE A 180 4.38 20.50 5.36
C PHE A 180 4.86 21.42 6.48
N PRO A 181 6.12 21.86 6.49
CA PRO A 181 6.57 22.83 7.49
C PRO A 181 5.87 24.18 7.30
N ALA A 182 5.80 24.99 8.35
CA ALA A 182 5.43 26.39 8.23
C ALA A 182 6.27 27.10 7.15
N GLY A 183 5.64 27.97 6.35
CA GLY A 183 6.25 28.59 5.19
C GLY A 183 6.15 27.78 3.90
N THR A 184 5.35 26.69 3.88
CA THR A 184 5.11 25.92 2.65
C THR A 184 4.23 26.75 1.67
N PRO A 185 4.64 26.92 0.41
CA PRO A 185 3.86 27.63 -0.60
C PRO A 185 2.50 26.98 -0.87
N VAL A 186 1.42 27.78 -0.89
CA VAL A 186 0.07 27.34 -1.25
C VAL A 186 -0.45 28.18 -2.40
N TYR A 187 -0.95 27.52 -3.44
CA TYR A 187 -1.41 28.15 -4.68
C TYR A 187 -2.93 28.11 -4.83
N ASP A 188 -3.48 29.15 -5.47
CA ASP A 188 -4.91 29.29 -5.77
C ASP A 188 -5.39 28.25 -6.79
N ASN A 189 -4.51 27.94 -7.73
CA ASN A 189 -4.68 26.98 -8.79
C ASN A 189 -3.31 26.37 -9.13
N ILE A 190 -3.34 25.24 -9.83
CA ILE A 190 -2.12 24.63 -10.36
C ILE A 190 -1.44 25.64 -11.31
N PRO A 191 -0.16 25.98 -11.09
CA PRO A 191 0.59 26.81 -12.03
C PRO A 191 0.67 26.15 -13.41
N LYS A 192 0.04 26.76 -14.41
CA LYS A 192 0.21 26.39 -15.83
C LYS A 192 1.24 27.34 -16.45
N GLY A 193 2.37 26.81 -16.91
CA GLY A 193 3.46 27.61 -17.51
C GLY A 193 4.39 28.31 -16.50
N PHE A 194 5.13 29.32 -16.96
CA PHE A 194 6.17 29.97 -16.17
C PHE A 194 5.61 30.95 -15.12
N VAL A 195 5.88 30.63 -13.85
CA VAL A 195 5.84 31.49 -12.65
C VAL A 195 4.44 32.00 -12.27
N ARG A 196 3.82 31.33 -11.29
CA ARG A 196 2.82 31.95 -10.41
C ARG A 196 3.43 32.15 -9.03
N THR A 197 3.22 33.32 -8.45
CA THR A 197 3.51 33.57 -7.04
C THR A 197 2.53 32.76 -6.19
N PRO A 198 2.98 32.15 -5.07
CA PRO A 198 2.07 31.52 -4.12
C PRO A 198 0.96 32.49 -3.69
N MET A 199 -0.26 31.99 -3.55
CA MET A 199 -1.39 32.76 -3.00
C MET A 199 -1.12 33.11 -1.55
N THR A 200 -0.56 32.15 -0.80
CA THR A 200 -0.19 32.30 0.60
C THR A 200 0.90 31.28 0.97
N PHE A 201 1.37 31.35 2.20
CA PHE A 201 2.26 30.37 2.81
C PHE A 201 1.58 29.78 4.05
N THR A 202 1.84 28.51 4.36
CA THR A 202 1.35 27.92 5.60
C THR A 202 1.91 28.69 6.80
N ALA A 203 1.03 29.09 7.74
CA ALA A 203 1.46 29.79 8.96
C ALA A 203 1.96 28.85 10.06
N GLU A 204 1.61 27.57 9.94
CA GLU A 204 1.91 26.50 10.88
C GLU A 204 2.25 25.21 10.13
N ASP A 205 2.80 24.23 10.85
CA ASP A 205 3.07 22.91 10.34
C ASP A 205 1.76 22.15 10.07
N LEU A 206 1.66 21.53 8.89
CA LEU A 206 0.49 20.73 8.49
C LEU A 206 0.89 19.28 8.26
N TYR A 207 -0.01 18.38 8.64
CA TYR A 207 0.15 16.93 8.50
C TYR A 207 -0.99 16.41 7.64
N ILE A 208 -0.65 15.75 6.53
CA ILE A 208 -1.61 15.41 5.48
C ILE A 208 -1.71 13.89 5.37
N ILE A 209 -2.94 13.41 5.21
CA ILE A 209 -3.26 12.06 4.74
C ILE A 209 -3.86 12.24 3.35
N ASN A 210 -3.29 11.61 2.33
CA ASN A 210 -3.81 11.56 0.97
C ASN A 210 -4.17 10.10 0.62
N SER A 211 -5.46 9.80 0.65
CA SER A 211 -6.01 8.46 0.34
C SER A 211 -6.16 8.19 -1.15
N GLY A 212 -5.77 9.15 -2.00
CA GLY A 212 -6.05 9.15 -3.44
C GLY A 212 -7.48 9.61 -3.81
N VAL A 213 -8.44 9.55 -2.88
CA VAL A 213 -9.81 10.07 -3.08
C VAL A 213 -10.07 11.37 -2.33
N ASP A 214 -9.40 11.57 -1.20
CA ASP A 214 -9.48 12.78 -0.40
C ASP A 214 -8.14 13.08 0.27
N THR A 215 -7.93 14.35 0.57
CA THR A 215 -6.91 14.75 1.54
C THR A 215 -7.56 15.16 2.84
N LYS A 216 -6.95 14.74 3.95
CA LYS A 216 -7.27 15.22 5.30
C LYS A 216 -6.07 15.98 5.83
N THR A 217 -6.33 17.16 6.37
CA THR A 217 -5.31 18.06 6.90
C THR A 217 -5.45 18.16 8.41
N PHE A 218 -4.33 18.03 9.09
CA PHE A 218 -4.23 18.13 10.54
C PHE A 218 -3.15 19.15 10.92
N ARG A 219 -3.26 19.69 12.13
CA ARG A 219 -2.17 20.41 12.79
C ARG A 219 -1.85 19.75 14.12
N LYS A 220 -0.64 19.98 14.63
CA LYS A 220 -0.24 19.52 15.96
C LYS A 220 -0.06 20.71 16.89
N LYS A 221 -0.80 20.76 18.00
CA LYS A 221 -0.63 21.79 19.03
C LYS A 221 0.38 21.31 20.07
N ASN A 222 1.59 21.88 20.07
CA ASN A 222 2.70 21.45 20.94
C ASN A 222 2.98 19.93 20.78
N ASP A 223 3.50 19.27 21.82
CA ASP A 223 3.62 17.80 21.88
C ASP A 223 2.27 17.08 22.11
N GLY A 224 1.14 17.75 21.83
CA GLY A 224 -0.22 17.26 22.03
C GLY A 224 -0.81 16.48 20.83
N PRO A 225 -2.12 16.18 20.86
CA PRO A 225 -2.81 15.46 19.79
C PRO A 225 -2.90 16.27 18.49
N TYR A 226 -3.25 15.58 17.42
CA TYR A 226 -3.51 16.19 16.11
C TYR A 226 -4.94 16.72 16.03
N ASP A 227 -5.09 18.01 15.77
CA ASP A 227 -6.39 18.63 15.48
C ASP A 227 -6.71 18.46 14.00
N TYR A 228 -7.90 17.96 13.70
CA TYR A 228 -8.42 17.93 12.33
C TYR A 228 -8.81 19.35 11.86
N LEU A 229 -8.26 19.78 10.74
CA LEU A 229 -8.52 21.10 10.14
C LEU A 229 -9.55 21.05 9.02
N GLY A 230 -9.66 19.91 8.33
CA GLY A 230 -10.61 19.73 7.24
C GLY A 230 -10.13 18.73 6.20
N SER A 231 -11.00 18.47 5.23
CA SER A 231 -10.73 17.59 4.10
C SER A 231 -11.11 18.22 2.79
N VAL A 232 -10.44 17.79 1.72
CA VAL A 232 -10.79 18.14 0.35
C VAL A 232 -10.91 16.85 -0.46
N THR A 233 -12.04 16.65 -1.11
CA THR A 233 -12.17 15.58 -2.10
C THR A 233 -11.29 15.91 -3.30
N ILE A 234 -10.41 15.00 -3.66
CA ILE A 234 -9.56 15.13 -4.82
C ILE A 234 -10.19 14.32 -5.95
N ALA A 235 -10.52 14.98 -7.05
CA ALA A 235 -10.95 14.27 -8.25
C ALA A 235 -9.79 13.46 -8.85
N VAL A 236 -8.58 14.05 -8.94
CA VAL A 236 -7.31 13.43 -9.36
C VAL A 236 -6.12 14.24 -8.80
N ASN A 237 -5.06 13.57 -8.31
CA ASN A 237 -3.75 14.20 -8.08
C ASN A 237 -3.19 14.72 -9.42
N TYR A 238 -2.85 16.00 -9.54
CA TYR A 238 -2.36 16.53 -10.83
C TYR A 238 -0.84 16.45 -10.91
N ILE A 239 -0.34 15.69 -11.87
CA ILE A 239 1.10 15.54 -12.15
C ILE A 239 1.40 16.26 -13.46
N SER A 240 2.46 17.07 -13.45
CA SER A 240 2.88 17.88 -14.60
C SER A 240 4.38 17.90 -14.77
N GLU A 241 4.83 18.45 -15.89
CA GLU A 241 6.18 18.96 -16.03
C GLU A 241 6.57 19.84 -14.83
N ALA A 242 7.86 19.90 -14.54
CA ALA A 242 8.35 20.64 -13.39
C ALA A 242 7.91 22.11 -13.48
N ALA A 243 7.07 22.54 -12.55
CA ALA A 243 6.66 23.93 -12.44
C ALA A 243 7.90 24.79 -12.18
N GLY A 244 8.05 25.89 -12.94
CA GLY A 244 9.25 26.73 -13.06
C GLY A 244 10.10 26.98 -11.80
N ILE A 245 10.29 28.24 -11.39
CA ILE A 245 11.14 28.54 -10.22
C ILE A 245 10.28 28.37 -8.95
N ASP A 246 10.12 27.12 -8.50
CA ASP A 246 9.85 26.88 -7.08
C ASP A 246 11.18 27.07 -6.32
N PRO A 247 11.33 28.11 -5.48
CA PRO A 247 12.58 28.38 -4.79
C PRO A 247 13.01 27.24 -3.85
N LEU A 248 12.11 26.32 -3.49
CA LEU A 248 12.34 25.19 -2.59
C LEU A 248 12.56 23.87 -3.31
N LYS A 249 12.50 23.84 -4.65
CA LYS A 249 12.61 22.60 -5.43
C LYS A 249 13.92 22.53 -6.20
N LYS A 250 14.80 21.59 -5.83
CA LYS A 250 16.06 21.37 -6.58
C LYS A 250 15.88 20.44 -7.77
N SER A 251 14.96 19.47 -7.69
CA SER A 251 14.66 18.54 -8.79
C SER A 251 13.76 19.18 -9.84
N LYS A 252 14.13 19.03 -11.11
CA LYS A 252 13.37 19.55 -12.26
C LYS A 252 12.71 18.43 -13.09
N GLU A 253 12.50 17.25 -12.50
CA GLU A 253 11.91 16.12 -13.23
C GLU A 253 10.40 16.32 -13.50
N TYR A 254 9.59 16.52 -12.46
CA TYR A 254 8.14 16.74 -12.57
C TYR A 254 7.57 17.38 -11.30
N SER A 255 6.35 17.90 -11.34
CA SER A 255 5.59 18.40 -10.18
C SER A 255 4.40 17.49 -9.85
N HIS A 256 4.11 17.30 -8.56
CA HIS A 256 2.95 16.56 -8.08
C HIS A 256 2.13 17.49 -7.19
N TRP A 257 0.98 17.92 -7.70
CA TRP A 257 0.10 18.86 -7.04
C TRP A 257 -0.97 18.13 -6.25
N VAL A 258 -0.99 18.39 -4.95
CA VAL A 258 -1.99 17.88 -4.01
C VAL A 258 -2.81 19.06 -3.50
N LYS A 259 -4.13 18.96 -3.59
CA LYS A 259 -5.04 19.96 -3.04
C LYS A 259 -5.28 19.64 -1.56
N VAL A 260 -5.15 20.64 -0.69
CA VAL A 260 -5.29 20.47 0.76
C VAL A 260 -6.20 21.52 1.37
N ALA A 261 -6.79 21.19 2.51
CA ALA A 261 -7.46 22.16 3.36
C ALA A 261 -6.40 22.93 4.16
N THR A 262 -6.64 24.22 4.38
CA THR A 262 -5.80 25.11 5.18
C THR A 262 -6.70 25.95 6.08
N PRO A 263 -6.18 26.56 7.15
CA PRO A 263 -6.97 27.50 7.95
C PRO A 263 -7.56 28.68 7.14
N ALA A 264 -6.99 29.01 5.98
CA ALA A 264 -7.43 30.08 5.09
C ALA A 264 -8.38 29.63 3.96
N GLY A 265 -8.73 28.34 3.87
CA GLY A 265 -9.55 27.78 2.78
C GLY A 265 -8.94 26.50 2.21
N SER A 266 -8.89 26.35 0.89
CA SER A 266 -8.20 25.23 0.24
C SER A 266 -7.24 25.74 -0.83
N GLY A 267 -6.15 25.03 -1.07
CA GLY A 267 -5.18 25.39 -2.10
C GLY A 267 -4.34 24.20 -2.56
N TRP A 268 -3.51 24.42 -3.56
CA TRP A 268 -2.63 23.41 -4.15
C TRP A 268 -1.21 23.56 -3.62
N VAL A 269 -0.56 22.43 -3.35
CA VAL A 269 0.84 22.35 -2.90
C VAL A 269 1.59 21.38 -3.82
N ASP A 270 2.78 21.76 -4.30
CA ASP A 270 3.67 20.83 -5.01
C ASP A 270 4.40 19.98 -3.99
N VAL A 271 3.98 18.72 -3.82
CA VAL A 271 4.57 17.81 -2.83
C VAL A 271 5.94 17.27 -3.24
N CYS A 272 6.46 17.68 -4.39
CA CYS A 272 7.83 17.42 -4.80
C CYS A 272 8.84 18.50 -4.33
N ALA A 273 8.41 19.52 -3.59
CA ALA A 273 9.32 20.51 -2.99
C ALA A 273 10.25 19.86 -1.95
N ASP A 274 11.53 20.27 -1.89
CA ASP A 274 12.56 19.58 -1.09
C ASP A 274 12.32 19.68 0.43
N ASN A 275 11.53 20.65 0.87
CA ASN A 275 11.18 20.86 2.29
C ASN A 275 9.94 20.05 2.73
N ILE A 276 9.24 19.40 1.81
CA ILE A 276 8.09 18.53 2.10
C ILE A 276 8.59 17.11 2.31
N MET A 277 8.20 16.51 3.43
CA MET A 277 8.52 15.11 3.71
C MET A 277 7.34 14.23 3.30
N LYS A 278 7.64 13.16 2.54
CA LYS A 278 6.67 12.18 2.05
C LYS A 278 6.84 10.84 2.75
N TYR A 279 5.73 10.21 3.11
CA TYR A 279 5.66 8.89 3.75
C TYR A 279 4.51 8.06 3.16
N SER A 280 4.40 6.81 3.59
CA SER A 280 3.35 5.86 3.19
C SER A 280 2.73 5.15 4.40
N ASP A 281 1.79 4.23 4.17
CA ASP A 281 1.26 3.38 5.25
C ASP A 281 2.39 2.55 5.93
N ALA A 282 3.53 2.38 5.25
CA ALA A 282 4.72 1.71 5.77
C ALA A 282 5.42 2.48 6.91
N GLU A 283 5.06 3.71 7.24
CA GLU A 283 5.65 4.44 8.38
C GLU A 283 4.77 4.42 9.64
N LEU A 284 3.50 3.98 9.50
CA LEU A 284 2.47 4.07 10.54
C LEU A 284 2.44 5.48 11.17
N PRO A 285 2.04 6.52 10.42
CA PRO A 285 2.13 7.90 10.90
C PRO A 285 1.23 8.20 12.08
N ASP A 286 1.73 8.99 13.03
CA ASP A 286 1.01 9.27 14.28
C ASP A 286 -0.25 10.12 14.02
N TRP A 287 -0.23 10.98 13.01
CA TRP A 287 -1.41 11.75 12.57
C TRP A 287 -2.45 10.89 11.84
N ALA A 288 -2.12 9.65 11.50
CA ALA A 288 -3.05 8.63 11.04
C ALA A 288 -3.59 7.74 12.18
N GLY A 289 -3.29 8.10 13.44
CA GLY A 289 -3.77 7.45 14.65
C GLY A 289 -2.82 6.42 15.27
N TRP A 290 -1.66 6.16 14.65
CA TRP A 290 -0.71 5.16 15.15
C TRP A 290 0.07 5.64 16.37
N SER A 291 0.35 4.73 17.31
CA SER A 291 1.21 5.03 18.46
C SER A 291 2.03 3.80 18.86
N LEU A 292 3.34 3.99 19.03
CA LEU A 292 4.23 2.99 19.61
C LEU A 292 4.37 3.29 21.11
N ILE A 293 4.02 2.31 21.95
CA ILE A 293 3.98 2.45 23.39
C ILE A 293 5.12 1.64 24.00
N ASP A 294 6.18 2.33 24.42
CA ASP A 294 7.38 1.78 25.03
C ASP A 294 7.82 2.54 26.29
N ASP A 295 6.94 3.40 26.84
CA ASP A 295 7.20 4.16 28.06
C ASP A 295 7.16 3.29 29.34
N ASP A 296 6.53 2.12 29.26
CA ASP A 296 6.54 1.13 30.34
C ASP A 296 7.71 0.14 30.20
N THR A 297 8.76 0.39 30.99
CA THR A 297 9.97 -0.43 31.02
C THR A 297 9.93 -1.52 32.11
N SER A 298 8.83 -1.62 32.86
CA SER A 298 8.71 -2.65 33.90
C SER A 298 8.64 -4.05 33.28
N SER A 299 9.07 -5.04 34.05
CA SER A 299 8.86 -6.44 33.74
C SER A 299 7.68 -7.03 34.52
N ASP A 300 6.87 -6.19 35.15
CA ASP A 300 5.84 -6.61 36.11
C ASP A 300 4.47 -6.84 35.46
N SER A 301 4.37 -6.77 34.13
CA SER A 301 3.12 -6.95 33.37
C SER A 301 1.92 -6.09 33.84
N GLN A 302 2.11 -5.15 34.77
CA GLN A 302 1.17 -4.12 35.11
C GLN A 302 1.31 -3.00 34.07
N CYS A 303 0.20 -2.44 33.59
CA CYS A 303 0.25 -1.31 32.68
C CYS A 303 0.59 -0.02 33.44
N ASN A 304 1.87 0.33 33.43
CA ASN A 304 2.38 1.57 34.02
C ASN A 304 2.52 2.71 32.99
N SER A 305 2.13 2.47 31.74
CA SER A 305 2.18 3.48 30.66
C SER A 305 1.28 4.68 30.96
N GLU A 306 1.89 5.86 31.07
CA GLU A 306 1.17 7.11 31.23
C GLU A 306 0.46 7.51 29.93
N VAL A 307 0.98 7.05 28.78
CA VAL A 307 0.34 7.26 27.48
C VAL A 307 -0.97 6.48 27.40
N ILE A 308 -0.99 5.20 27.78
CA ILE A 308 -2.22 4.38 27.78
C ILE A 308 -3.26 4.92 28.74
N LYS A 309 -2.87 5.32 29.96
CA LYS A 309 -3.79 5.94 30.93
C LYS A 309 -4.50 7.16 30.35
N LYS A 310 -3.75 8.07 29.73
CA LYS A 310 -4.32 9.25 29.05
C LYS A 310 -5.26 8.90 27.91
N LEU A 311 -4.92 7.88 27.11
CA LEU A 311 -5.78 7.42 26.00
C LEU A 311 -7.07 6.76 26.50
N GLN A 312 -7.05 6.07 27.65
CA GLN A 312 -8.24 5.49 28.28
C GLN A 312 -9.17 6.56 28.87
N GLU A 313 -8.61 7.67 29.37
CA GLU A 313 -9.39 8.82 29.88
C GLU A 313 -10.02 9.66 28.76
N ALA A 314 -9.43 9.64 27.56
CA ALA A 314 -9.91 10.39 26.41
C ALA A 314 -11.23 9.80 25.88
N LYS A 315 -12.28 10.64 25.81
CA LYS A 315 -13.54 10.24 25.16
C LYS A 315 -13.34 10.18 23.64
N PRO A 316 -13.80 9.12 22.95
CA PRO A 316 -13.84 9.11 21.50
C PRO A 316 -14.62 10.33 20.99
N ASN A 317 -14.09 11.05 20.01
CA ASN A 317 -14.91 12.01 19.25
C ASN A 317 -15.93 11.22 18.42
N ASP A 318 -17.16 11.73 18.29
CA ASP A 318 -18.24 11.07 17.53
C ASP A 318 -17.86 10.80 16.04
N ASP A 319 -16.86 11.50 15.50
CA ASP A 319 -16.33 11.30 14.13
C ASP A 319 -15.24 10.21 14.02
N ALA A 320 -14.70 9.71 15.13
CA ALA A 320 -13.67 8.67 15.11
C ALA A 320 -14.30 7.30 14.83
N LYS A 321 -14.28 6.88 13.56
CA LYS A 321 -14.74 5.53 13.15
C LYS A 321 -13.96 4.36 13.79
N VAL A 322 -12.81 4.64 14.42
CA VAL A 322 -11.89 3.64 14.97
C VAL A 322 -11.52 4.03 16.42
N PRO A 323 -11.68 3.13 17.43
CA PRO A 323 -11.36 3.45 18.83
C PRO A 323 -9.88 3.75 19.03
N LEU A 324 -9.57 4.76 19.87
CA LEU A 324 -8.21 5.28 20.14
C LEU A 324 -7.15 4.22 20.47
N LEU A 325 -7.56 3.11 21.08
CA LEU A 325 -6.65 2.04 21.54
C LEU A 325 -6.42 0.93 20.50
N THR A 326 -7.00 1.01 19.31
CA THR A 326 -6.86 -0.07 18.31
C THR A 326 -5.63 0.09 17.43
N GLN A 327 -5.06 1.29 17.32
CA GLN A 327 -3.85 1.59 16.53
C GLN A 327 -2.59 1.77 17.41
N VAL A 328 -2.60 1.22 18.64
CA VAL A 328 -1.44 1.22 19.52
C VAL A 328 -0.66 -0.09 19.40
N ILE A 329 0.67 0.00 19.27
CA ILE A 329 1.59 -1.14 19.27
C ILE A 329 2.38 -1.06 20.56
N CYS A 330 2.16 -2.02 21.45
CA CYS A 330 2.65 -1.94 22.83
C CYS A 330 3.81 -2.90 23.07
N LYS A 331 4.83 -2.42 23.79
CA LYS A 331 6.00 -3.20 24.16
C LYS A 331 5.87 -3.69 25.60
N PHE A 332 5.78 -5.01 25.81
CA PHE A 332 5.71 -5.61 27.14
C PHE A 332 6.12 -7.10 27.12
N PRO A 333 6.38 -7.72 28.30
CA PRO A 333 6.84 -9.11 28.37
C PRO A 333 5.88 -10.12 27.73
N PHE A 334 6.42 -11.18 27.12
CA PHE A 334 5.60 -12.28 26.59
C PHE A 334 4.94 -13.09 27.71
N GLU A 335 3.63 -13.27 27.64
CA GLU A 335 2.83 -13.78 28.76
C GLU A 335 3.08 -15.26 29.10
N TRP A 336 3.56 -16.03 28.12
CA TRP A 336 3.51 -17.49 28.17
C TRP A 336 4.84 -18.14 28.62
N ASP A 337 5.76 -17.31 29.15
CA ASP A 337 6.99 -17.74 29.82
C ASP A 337 6.80 -17.84 31.34
N PHE A 338 6.80 -19.07 31.84
CA PHE A 338 6.60 -19.33 33.25
C PHE A 338 7.80 -18.93 34.12
N SER A 339 9.01 -18.89 33.56
CA SER A 339 10.23 -18.57 34.31
C SER A 339 10.21 -17.13 34.85
N THR A 340 9.42 -16.26 34.23
CA THR A 340 9.25 -14.85 34.61
C THR A 340 7.99 -14.58 35.43
N PHE A 341 7.23 -15.62 35.83
CA PHE A 341 5.93 -15.48 36.50
C PHE A 341 5.98 -14.54 37.71
N ASP A 342 6.88 -14.81 38.67
CA ASP A 342 6.90 -14.02 39.91
C ASP A 342 7.33 -12.56 39.65
N ALA A 343 8.22 -12.33 38.68
CA ALA A 343 8.59 -10.98 38.26
C ALA A 343 7.40 -10.24 37.64
N ARG A 344 6.56 -10.94 36.87
CA ARG A 344 5.38 -10.40 36.15
C ARG A 344 4.11 -10.27 36.99
N PHE A 345 4.00 -10.94 38.13
CA PHE A 345 2.70 -10.97 38.81
C PHE A 345 2.76 -10.74 40.32
N SER A 346 3.93 -10.63 40.94
CA SER A 346 4.01 -10.40 42.40
C SER A 346 3.25 -9.14 42.88
N TRP A 347 3.04 -8.16 42.00
CA TRP A 347 2.31 -6.92 42.32
C TRP A 347 0.83 -7.14 42.65
N VAL A 348 0.20 -8.24 42.19
CA VAL A 348 -1.24 -8.51 42.44
C VAL A 348 -1.54 -8.81 43.92
N LYS A 349 -0.50 -9.00 44.74
CA LYS A 349 -0.59 -9.11 46.21
C LYS A 349 -0.66 -7.75 46.91
N ASN A 350 -0.49 -6.66 46.15
CA ASN A 350 -0.57 -5.30 46.64
C ASN A 350 -1.85 -4.63 46.13
N LYS A 351 -2.39 -3.72 46.95
CA LYS A 351 -3.57 -2.93 46.58
C LYS A 351 -3.21 -1.88 45.55
N THR A 352 -4.02 -1.78 44.50
CA THR A 352 -3.95 -0.73 43.47
C THR A 352 -5.34 -0.14 43.25
N ASP A 353 -5.45 0.93 42.46
CA ASP A 353 -6.75 1.53 42.13
C ASP A 353 -7.62 0.57 41.29
N GLN A 354 -6.98 -0.19 40.39
CA GLN A 354 -7.64 -1.19 39.53
C GLN A 354 -7.81 -2.56 40.20
N LEU A 355 -7.05 -2.85 41.27
CA LEU A 355 -7.14 -4.06 42.09
C LEU A 355 -7.27 -3.68 43.57
N PRO A 356 -8.48 -3.31 44.04
CA PRO A 356 -8.71 -2.84 45.40
C PRO A 356 -8.59 -3.96 46.45
N GLU A 357 -8.84 -5.21 46.04
CA GLU A 357 -8.74 -6.43 46.83
C GLU A 357 -7.57 -7.28 46.30
N PRO A 358 -6.39 -7.23 46.94
CA PRO A 358 -5.22 -7.98 46.51
C PRO A 358 -5.38 -9.48 46.73
N LEU A 359 -4.64 -10.28 45.96
CA LEU A 359 -4.59 -11.73 46.17
C LEU A 359 -3.93 -12.07 47.50
N THR A 360 -4.51 -13.02 48.23
CA THR A 360 -3.83 -13.67 49.36
C THR A 360 -2.69 -14.56 48.86
N ASP A 361 -1.80 -15.03 49.75
CA ASP A 361 -0.76 -15.98 49.34
C ASP A 361 -1.34 -17.28 48.78
N ASP A 362 -2.49 -17.73 49.30
CA ASP A 362 -3.19 -18.92 48.80
C ASP A 362 -3.75 -18.66 47.39
N ASP A 363 -4.43 -17.53 47.18
CA ASP A 363 -4.97 -17.17 45.86
C ASP A 363 -3.84 -16.95 44.83
N TYR A 364 -2.72 -16.35 45.25
CA TYR A 364 -1.54 -16.17 44.42
C TYR A 364 -0.93 -17.51 44.00
N ASN A 365 -0.88 -18.49 44.92
CA ASN A 365 -0.43 -19.84 44.61
C ASN A 365 -1.37 -20.56 43.64
N GLU A 366 -2.69 -20.37 43.78
CA GLU A 366 -3.66 -20.90 42.82
C GLU A 366 -3.51 -20.26 41.44
N PHE A 367 -3.37 -18.94 41.38
CA PHE A 367 -3.11 -18.19 40.14
C PHE A 367 -1.80 -18.65 39.48
N ARG A 368 -0.76 -18.87 40.28
CA ARG A 368 0.52 -19.39 39.82
C ARG A 368 0.39 -20.75 39.15
N GLU A 369 -0.30 -21.70 39.77
CA GLU A 369 -0.51 -23.02 39.17
C GLU A 369 -1.42 -22.95 37.93
N HIS A 370 -2.39 -22.01 37.90
CA HIS A 370 -3.18 -21.71 36.70
C HIS A 370 -2.30 -21.25 35.54
N ILE A 371 -1.53 -20.18 35.71
CA ILE A 371 -0.64 -19.66 34.66
C ILE A 371 0.39 -20.71 34.23
N LYS A 372 0.97 -21.45 35.17
CA LYS A 372 1.90 -22.56 34.89
C LYS A 372 1.30 -23.60 33.93
N SER A 373 0.03 -23.94 34.11
CA SER A 373 -0.66 -24.92 33.27
C SER A 373 -0.86 -24.43 31.83
N LEU A 374 -0.95 -23.11 31.64
CA LEU A 374 -1.11 -22.48 30.33
C LEU A 374 0.22 -22.26 29.62
N CYS A 375 1.28 -21.91 30.35
CA CYS A 375 2.61 -21.63 29.79
C CYS A 375 3.23 -22.80 29.00
N PHE A 376 4.08 -22.44 28.05
CA PHE A 376 4.76 -23.40 27.16
C PHE A 376 6.09 -22.90 26.58
N PHE A 377 6.55 -21.71 26.98
CA PHE A 377 7.75 -21.08 26.40
C PHE A 377 9.02 -21.94 26.46
N ASP A 378 9.19 -22.70 27.54
CA ASP A 378 10.31 -23.61 27.78
C ASP A 378 10.41 -24.76 26.75
N LYS A 379 9.30 -25.03 26.05
CA LYS A 379 9.19 -26.07 25.02
C LYS A 379 9.44 -25.55 23.60
N LEU A 380 9.60 -24.24 23.43
CA LEU A 380 9.83 -23.63 22.13
C LEU A 380 11.27 -23.92 21.64
N PRO A 381 11.53 -23.94 20.32
CA PRO A 381 12.89 -23.96 19.79
C PRO A 381 13.71 -22.77 20.33
N ALA A 382 15.02 -22.94 20.50
CA ALA A 382 15.89 -21.92 21.14
C ALA A 382 15.86 -20.57 20.42
N GLU A 383 15.76 -20.59 19.09
CA GLU A 383 15.68 -19.43 18.21
C GLU A 383 14.36 -18.68 18.42
N VAL A 384 13.26 -19.42 18.60
CA VAL A 384 11.94 -18.85 18.91
C VAL A 384 11.93 -18.26 20.32
N GLN A 385 12.53 -18.94 21.29
CA GLN A 385 12.70 -18.40 22.65
C GLN A 385 13.45 -17.07 22.57
N LYS A 386 14.58 -17.02 21.86
CA LYS A 386 15.35 -15.78 21.69
C LYS A 386 14.54 -14.63 21.07
N GLU A 387 13.70 -14.91 20.07
CA GLU A 387 12.85 -13.90 19.41
C GLU A 387 11.70 -13.41 20.32
N LEU A 388 11.20 -14.27 21.22
CA LEU A 388 10.06 -13.98 22.11
C LEU A 388 10.45 -13.68 23.57
N SER A 389 11.75 -13.68 23.90
CA SER A 389 12.27 -13.35 25.24
C SER A 389 12.25 -11.84 25.51
N GLY A 390 12.11 -11.49 26.79
CA GLY A 390 12.10 -10.10 27.24
C GLY A 390 10.80 -9.37 26.86
N GLN A 391 10.90 -8.07 26.62
CA GLN A 391 9.78 -7.28 26.12
C GLN A 391 9.74 -7.30 24.59
N ILE A 392 8.58 -7.63 24.03
CA ILE A 392 8.33 -7.69 22.59
C ILE A 392 7.13 -6.82 22.23
N TRP A 393 6.91 -6.62 20.93
CA TRP A 393 5.84 -5.75 20.44
C TRP A 393 4.59 -6.56 20.15
N HIS A 394 3.47 -6.13 20.73
CA HIS A 394 2.15 -6.72 20.56
C HIS A 394 1.25 -5.79 19.75
N PHE A 395 0.28 -6.37 19.07
CA PHE A 395 -0.64 -5.65 18.20
C PHE A 395 -2.08 -6.00 18.55
N GLU A 396 -3.00 -5.06 18.32
CA GLU A 396 -4.41 -5.41 18.20
C GLU A 396 -4.58 -6.31 16.94
N PRO A 397 -5.04 -7.57 17.09
CA PRO A 397 -4.93 -8.52 15.98
C PRO A 397 -5.76 -8.18 14.73
N ARG A 398 -6.92 -7.53 14.90
CA ARG A 398 -7.80 -7.16 13.78
C ARG A 398 -7.17 -6.03 12.98
N ILE A 399 -6.64 -5.01 13.67
CA ILE A 399 -5.95 -3.89 13.02
C ILE A 399 -4.68 -4.37 12.32
N PHE A 400 -3.91 -5.25 12.96
CA PHE A 400 -2.76 -5.89 12.32
C PHE A 400 -3.17 -6.58 11.02
N ILE A 401 -4.23 -7.42 11.04
CA ILE A 401 -4.76 -8.14 9.86
C ILE A 401 -5.12 -7.17 8.73
N MET A 402 -5.74 -6.03 9.05
CA MET A 402 -6.05 -5.00 8.06
C MET A 402 -4.78 -4.36 7.47
N GLN A 403 -3.74 -4.13 8.28
CA GLN A 403 -2.51 -3.50 7.81
C GLN A 403 -1.66 -4.39 6.92
N ILE A 404 -1.43 -5.65 7.28
CA ILE A 404 -0.61 -6.50 6.40
C ILE A 404 -1.33 -6.84 5.10
N GLN A 405 -2.67 -6.82 5.06
CA GLN A 405 -3.43 -6.93 3.80
C GLN A 405 -3.11 -5.78 2.84
N LYS A 406 -3.02 -4.53 3.34
CA LYS A 406 -2.58 -3.37 2.54
C LYS A 406 -1.14 -3.53 2.04
N ALA A 407 -0.32 -4.27 2.76
CA ALA A 407 1.08 -4.49 2.46
C ALA A 407 1.32 -5.71 1.54
N GLU A 408 0.29 -6.37 0.97
CA GLU A 408 0.45 -7.58 0.15
C GLU A 408 0.99 -7.35 -1.27
N ARG A 409 0.79 -6.15 -1.82
CA ARG A 409 1.15 -5.80 -3.19
C ARG A 409 2.65 -5.90 -3.46
N ARG A 410 3.06 -6.49 -4.58
CA ARG A 410 4.46 -6.69 -5.00
C ARG A 410 4.69 -6.15 -6.40
N LEU A 411 5.73 -5.37 -6.61
CA LEU A 411 6.21 -5.02 -7.94
C LEU A 411 6.89 -6.24 -8.57
N ILE A 412 6.26 -6.83 -9.58
CA ILE A 412 6.78 -8.02 -10.27
C ILE A 412 7.50 -7.65 -11.57
N PHE A 413 7.27 -6.46 -12.13
CA PHE A 413 7.97 -5.97 -13.31
C PHE A 413 7.99 -4.44 -13.40
N LYS A 414 9.12 -3.87 -13.84
CA LYS A 414 9.23 -2.48 -14.27
C LYS A 414 10.14 -2.32 -15.48
N THR A 415 9.77 -1.43 -16.39
CA THR A 415 10.61 -0.95 -17.50
C THR A 415 11.81 -0.14 -16.98
N ILE A 416 12.80 0.08 -17.87
CA ILE A 416 13.97 0.91 -17.57
C ILE A 416 13.61 2.41 -17.59
N LYS A 417 12.77 2.81 -18.57
CA LYS A 417 12.20 4.15 -18.63
C LYS A 417 11.32 4.42 -17.41
N LYS A 418 11.42 5.64 -16.88
CA LYS A 418 10.76 6.06 -15.63
C LYS A 418 9.28 6.36 -15.87
N ILE A 419 8.47 6.19 -14.84
CA ILE A 419 7.12 6.78 -14.76
C ILE A 419 7.27 8.30 -14.59
N ASN A 420 6.37 9.08 -15.19
CA ASN A 420 6.32 10.55 -15.17
C ASN A 420 7.58 11.22 -15.75
N ASP A 421 8.09 10.72 -16.88
CA ASP A 421 9.30 11.27 -17.53
C ASP A 421 8.97 12.43 -18.48
N PHE A 422 8.77 13.62 -17.92
CA PHE A 422 8.55 14.85 -18.70
C PHE A 422 9.82 15.38 -19.39
N THR A 423 10.95 14.69 -19.27
CA THR A 423 12.24 15.13 -19.84
C THR A 423 12.56 14.48 -21.19
N ALA A 424 11.72 13.53 -21.63
CA ALA A 424 11.84 12.86 -22.92
C ALA A 424 11.69 13.84 -24.11
N ASP A 425 12.27 13.51 -25.27
CA ASP A 425 12.29 14.44 -26.43
C ASP A 425 10.88 14.70 -26.99
N ASP A 426 10.02 13.67 -27.00
CA ASP A 426 8.60 13.74 -27.36
C ASP A 426 7.77 14.56 -26.36
N MET A 427 8.28 14.84 -25.16
CA MET A 427 7.65 15.72 -24.16
C MET A 427 8.10 17.18 -24.25
N ARG A 428 9.06 17.52 -25.12
CA ARG A 428 9.53 18.90 -25.29
C ARG A 428 8.58 19.70 -26.18
N HIS A 429 8.47 21.01 -25.94
CA HIS A 429 7.61 21.91 -26.72
C HIS A 429 8.21 23.33 -26.77
N GLY A 430 7.84 24.10 -27.80
CA GLY A 430 8.20 25.53 -27.95
C GLY A 430 9.70 25.82 -28.00
N ASP A 431 10.50 24.89 -28.51
CA ASP A 431 11.97 24.86 -28.38
C ASP A 431 12.70 24.79 -29.73
N MET A 432 11.96 24.78 -30.84
CA MET A 432 12.52 24.77 -32.19
C MET A 432 12.06 25.98 -33.01
N THR A 433 13.00 26.63 -33.71
CA THR A 433 12.68 27.67 -34.69
C THR A 433 12.06 27.07 -35.95
N LYS A 434 11.44 27.92 -36.78
CA LYS A 434 10.90 27.53 -38.08
C LYS A 434 11.96 26.85 -38.95
N GLU A 435 13.19 27.37 -38.97
CA GLU A 435 14.30 26.82 -39.75
C GLU A 435 14.71 25.44 -39.26
N GLN A 436 14.74 25.24 -37.93
CA GLN A 436 15.04 23.95 -37.34
C GLN A 436 13.98 22.90 -37.68
N ILE A 437 12.70 23.28 -37.73
CA ILE A 437 11.61 22.38 -38.12
C ILE A 437 11.67 22.07 -39.62
N LEU A 438 11.84 23.08 -40.48
CA LEU A 438 11.99 22.89 -41.93
C LEU A 438 13.23 22.05 -42.30
N ALA A 439 14.23 22.01 -41.42
CA ALA A 439 15.38 21.15 -41.55
C ALA A 439 15.10 19.67 -41.20
N GLN A 440 13.94 19.33 -40.66
CA GLN A 440 13.55 17.92 -40.46
C GLN A 440 12.99 17.30 -41.74
N GLY A 441 12.81 15.99 -41.75
CA GLY A 441 12.35 15.21 -42.90
C GLY A 441 13.46 14.43 -43.57
N LYS A 442 13.07 13.37 -44.28
CA LYS A 442 14.02 12.44 -44.91
C LYS A 442 14.72 13.09 -46.11
N MET A 443 16.04 12.94 -46.12
CA MET A 443 16.92 13.28 -47.24
C MET A 443 16.71 12.27 -48.36
N ASN A 444 16.05 12.69 -49.45
CA ASN A 444 15.61 11.73 -50.49
C ASN A 444 16.08 12.06 -51.91
N LYS A 445 16.59 13.27 -52.20
CA LYS A 445 16.99 13.65 -53.56
C LYS A 445 18.27 14.48 -53.56
N ILE A 446 19.13 14.21 -54.54
CA ILE A 446 20.22 15.11 -54.95
C ILE A 446 19.71 15.82 -56.21
N ASP A 447 19.71 17.15 -56.22
CA ASP A 447 19.35 17.93 -57.40
C ASP A 447 20.42 17.79 -58.51
N ILE A 448 20.14 18.35 -59.69
CA ILE A 448 21.02 18.26 -60.88
C ILE A 448 22.38 18.96 -60.64
N TRP A 449 22.53 19.70 -59.54
CA TRP A 449 23.71 20.46 -59.14
C TRP A 449 24.41 19.91 -57.88
N GLY A 450 24.03 18.71 -57.42
CA GLY A 450 24.65 18.07 -56.26
C GLY A 450 24.13 18.53 -54.90
N ARG A 451 23.04 19.31 -54.84
CA ARG A 451 22.42 19.74 -53.57
C ARG A 451 21.39 18.75 -53.09
N GLU A 452 21.45 18.48 -51.80
CA GLU A 452 20.48 17.65 -51.11
C GLU A 452 19.12 18.37 -50.93
N LEU A 453 18.03 17.71 -51.34
CA LEU A 453 16.64 18.16 -51.23
C LEU A 453 15.90 17.36 -50.14
N LYS A 454 15.37 18.09 -49.16
CA LYS A 454 14.46 17.57 -48.11
C LYS A 454 13.03 17.56 -48.63
N ILE A 455 12.32 16.45 -48.44
CA ILE A 455 10.89 16.34 -48.70
C ILE A 455 10.18 16.25 -47.35
N ASN A 456 9.38 17.26 -47.01
CA ASN A 456 8.51 17.28 -45.84
C ASN A 456 7.24 18.10 -46.16
N PHE A 457 6.17 17.89 -45.38
CA PHE A 457 4.90 18.63 -45.51
C PHE A 457 4.72 19.69 -44.41
N PHE A 458 5.84 20.24 -43.90
CA PHE A 458 5.76 21.35 -42.94
C PHE A 458 5.26 22.61 -43.64
N ASN A 459 3.99 22.94 -43.42
CA ASN A 459 3.35 24.13 -43.97
C ASN A 459 3.13 25.19 -42.89
N PHE A 460 4.00 26.19 -42.85
CA PHE A 460 3.90 27.32 -41.92
C PHE A 460 2.94 28.43 -42.39
N ASP A 461 2.33 28.29 -43.57
CA ASP A 461 1.30 29.23 -44.05
C ASP A 461 -0.07 28.91 -43.44
N ASN A 462 -0.24 27.72 -42.86
CA ASN A 462 -1.43 27.35 -42.11
C ASN A 462 -1.52 28.16 -40.82
N THR A 463 -2.75 28.57 -40.48
CA THR A 463 -3.11 29.08 -39.16
C THR A 463 -3.10 27.98 -38.11
N VAL A 464 -3.08 28.36 -36.83
CA VAL A 464 -3.20 27.42 -35.70
C VAL A 464 -4.47 26.58 -35.81
N ASP A 465 -5.61 27.18 -36.17
CA ASP A 465 -6.87 26.46 -36.34
C ASP A 465 -6.84 25.49 -37.53
N GLU A 466 -6.15 25.83 -38.62
CA GLU A 466 -5.94 24.92 -39.75
C GLU A 466 -5.02 23.75 -39.37
N HIS A 467 -3.98 23.99 -38.57
CA HIS A 467 -3.15 22.90 -38.03
C HIS A 467 -3.95 21.97 -37.11
N PHE A 468 -4.79 22.50 -36.22
CA PHE A 468 -5.71 21.68 -35.43
C PHE A 468 -6.78 21.00 -36.30
N GLY A 469 -7.23 21.63 -37.38
CA GLY A 469 -8.11 21.03 -38.38
C GLY A 469 -7.46 19.83 -39.07
N ASN A 470 -6.16 19.94 -39.41
CA ASN A 470 -5.36 18.84 -39.94
C ASN A 470 -5.23 17.72 -38.89
N MET A 471 -4.91 18.03 -37.63
CA MET A 471 -4.89 17.03 -36.55
C MET A 471 -6.27 16.39 -36.33
N ALA A 472 -7.37 17.15 -36.36
CA ALA A 472 -8.71 16.59 -36.23
C ALA A 472 -9.10 15.70 -37.43
N SER A 473 -8.54 15.98 -38.62
CA SER A 473 -8.70 15.09 -39.77
C SER A 473 -8.05 13.72 -39.52
N MET A 474 -6.97 13.65 -38.75
CA MET A 474 -6.36 12.40 -38.29
C MET A 474 -7.42 11.51 -37.62
N ALA A 475 -8.18 12.04 -36.65
CA ALA A 475 -9.23 11.31 -35.94
C ALA A 475 -10.30 10.74 -36.88
N LYS A 476 -10.58 11.42 -38.02
CA LYS A 476 -11.50 10.90 -39.05
C LYS A 476 -10.91 9.74 -39.86
N TRP A 477 -9.59 9.70 -40.01
CA TRP A 477 -8.90 8.63 -40.73
C TRP A 477 -8.56 7.44 -39.83
N THR A 478 -8.40 7.68 -38.53
CA THR A 478 -7.88 6.68 -37.61
C THR A 478 -8.83 6.25 -36.50
N ALA A 479 -9.92 6.98 -36.28
CA ALA A 479 -10.90 6.65 -35.23
C ALA A 479 -12.33 6.73 -35.79
N TRP A 480 -12.55 6.15 -36.98
CA TRP A 480 -13.83 6.29 -37.69
C TRP A 480 -14.89 5.23 -37.33
N LYS A 481 -14.51 4.18 -36.59
CA LYS A 481 -15.41 3.11 -36.12
C LYS A 481 -14.92 2.54 -34.79
N GLY A 482 -15.84 2.26 -33.86
CA GLY A 482 -15.54 1.61 -32.58
C GLY A 482 -15.95 2.43 -31.36
N GLU A 483 -15.58 1.96 -30.17
CA GLU A 483 -15.96 2.57 -28.88
C GLU A 483 -15.00 3.67 -28.42
N TYR A 484 -13.75 3.65 -28.89
CA TYR A 484 -12.67 4.54 -28.46
C TYR A 484 -12.45 5.85 -29.24
N PRO A 485 -13.16 6.18 -30.35
CA PRO A 485 -13.04 7.50 -30.98
C PRO A 485 -13.18 8.72 -30.05
N PRO A 486 -14.06 8.72 -29.03
CA PRO A 486 -14.12 9.81 -28.05
C PRO A 486 -12.80 10.03 -27.30
N LEU A 487 -11.98 9.00 -27.10
CA LEU A 487 -10.70 9.11 -26.40
C LEU A 487 -9.71 9.99 -27.17
N ILE A 488 -9.65 9.85 -28.50
CA ILE A 488 -8.81 10.68 -29.36
C ILE A 488 -9.30 12.13 -29.38
N GLN A 489 -10.61 12.36 -29.36
CA GLN A 489 -11.16 13.71 -29.26
C GLN A 489 -10.75 14.37 -27.93
N ILE A 490 -10.87 13.65 -26.82
CA ILE A 490 -10.43 14.12 -25.50
C ILE A 490 -8.94 14.49 -25.51
N MET A 491 -8.09 13.66 -26.14
CA MET A 491 -6.65 13.92 -26.26
C MET A 491 -6.33 15.16 -27.11
N ILE A 492 -6.99 15.32 -28.26
CA ILE A 492 -6.82 16.49 -29.13
C ILE A 492 -7.33 17.76 -28.43
N GLU A 493 -8.48 17.69 -27.75
CA GLU A 493 -9.02 18.82 -26.97
C GLU A 493 -8.08 19.22 -25.84
N ARG A 494 -7.51 18.24 -25.12
CA ARG A 494 -6.51 18.49 -24.08
C ARG A 494 -5.27 19.19 -24.63
N PHE A 495 -4.75 18.71 -25.77
CA PHE A 495 -3.62 19.33 -26.46
C PHE A 495 -3.96 20.76 -26.90
N LYS A 496 -5.14 20.96 -27.49
CA LYS A 496 -5.64 22.27 -27.94
C LYS A 496 -5.84 23.26 -26.78
N ASN A 497 -6.27 22.78 -25.62
CA ASN A 497 -6.41 23.57 -24.40
C ASN A 497 -5.07 23.86 -23.70
N ASN A 498 -3.97 23.30 -24.22
CA ASN A 498 -2.63 23.46 -23.67
C ASN A 498 -2.59 23.05 -22.19
N GLU A 499 -3.11 21.86 -21.87
CA GLU A 499 -3.27 21.40 -20.49
C GLU A 499 -2.08 20.61 -19.92
N GLY A 500 -1.21 20.03 -20.76
CA GLY A 500 -0.03 19.28 -20.34
C GLY A 500 -0.32 18.12 -19.38
N GLY A 501 0.67 17.76 -18.55
CA GLY A 501 0.52 16.81 -17.42
C GLY A 501 0.15 15.37 -17.76
N VAL A 502 -0.55 14.68 -16.85
CA VAL A 502 -0.98 13.28 -17.01
C VAL A 502 -2.48 13.19 -17.27
N LEU A 503 -2.88 12.59 -18.38
CA LEU A 503 -4.25 12.22 -18.71
C LEU A 503 -4.55 10.79 -18.20
N LYS A 504 -5.56 10.66 -17.33
CA LYS A 504 -6.14 9.37 -16.91
C LYS A 504 -7.59 9.31 -17.35
N HIS A 505 -8.00 8.23 -17.99
CA HIS A 505 -9.39 8.10 -18.45
C HIS A 505 -9.87 6.64 -18.45
N ASN A 506 -11.11 6.41 -18.02
CA ASN A 506 -11.68 5.06 -17.93
C ASN A 506 -11.76 4.35 -19.30
N LEU A 507 -11.97 5.08 -20.39
CA LEU A 507 -11.92 4.49 -21.74
C LEU A 507 -10.52 3.94 -22.09
N LEU A 508 -9.45 4.58 -21.61
CA LEU A 508 -8.08 4.11 -21.84
C LEU A 508 -7.81 2.84 -21.01
N ASN A 509 -8.24 2.83 -19.74
CA ASN A 509 -8.16 1.63 -18.89
C ASN A 509 -8.92 0.45 -19.51
N LYS A 510 -10.14 0.70 -19.98
CA LYS A 510 -10.97 -0.30 -20.66
C LYS A 510 -10.28 -0.82 -21.92
N ALA A 511 -9.79 0.08 -22.78
CA ALA A 511 -9.09 -0.28 -24.00
C ALA A 511 -7.93 -1.22 -23.75
N PHE A 512 -7.08 -0.92 -22.76
CA PHE A 512 -5.98 -1.82 -22.40
C PHE A 512 -6.48 -3.15 -21.82
N SER A 513 -7.44 -3.14 -20.90
CA SER A 513 -7.91 -4.37 -20.26
C SER A 513 -8.50 -5.38 -21.24
N GLU A 514 -9.09 -4.90 -22.33
CA GLU A 514 -9.75 -5.73 -23.35
C GLU A 514 -8.82 -6.07 -24.53
N HIS A 515 -7.63 -5.44 -24.60
CA HIS A 515 -6.75 -5.58 -25.76
C HIS A 515 -6.09 -6.97 -25.84
N VAL A 516 -5.97 -7.50 -27.06
CA VAL A 516 -5.40 -8.84 -27.30
C VAL A 516 -3.96 -8.97 -26.79
N THR A 517 -3.14 -7.93 -26.92
CA THR A 517 -1.76 -7.95 -26.39
C THR A 517 -1.72 -8.04 -24.87
N THR A 518 -2.69 -7.41 -24.19
CA THR A 518 -2.82 -7.48 -22.73
C THR A 518 -3.21 -8.89 -22.31
N VAL A 519 -4.19 -9.48 -23.00
CA VAL A 519 -4.60 -10.87 -22.78
C VAL A 519 -3.43 -11.84 -22.99
N GLU A 520 -2.64 -11.68 -24.05
CA GLU A 520 -1.44 -12.49 -24.29
C GLU A 520 -0.36 -12.30 -23.22
N CYS A 521 -0.11 -11.05 -22.81
CA CYS A 521 0.82 -10.71 -21.73
C CYS A 521 0.42 -11.41 -20.42
N VAL A 522 -0.85 -11.27 -20.03
CA VAL A 522 -1.37 -11.85 -18.80
C VAL A 522 -1.39 -13.38 -18.84
N ASN A 523 -1.72 -13.99 -19.98
CA ASN A 523 -1.65 -15.44 -20.14
C ASN A 523 -0.23 -15.97 -19.93
N LYS A 524 0.80 -15.26 -20.39
CA LYS A 524 2.21 -15.62 -20.13
C LYS A 524 2.60 -15.45 -18.67
N ILE A 525 2.21 -14.34 -18.04
CA ILE A 525 2.46 -14.10 -16.60
C ILE A 525 1.79 -15.18 -15.75
N LYS A 526 0.53 -15.50 -16.05
CA LYS A 526 -0.22 -16.60 -15.41
C LYS A 526 0.52 -17.93 -15.51
N GLU A 527 1.04 -18.27 -16.70
CA GLU A 527 1.81 -19.50 -16.88
C GLU A 527 3.11 -19.51 -16.07
N PHE A 528 3.82 -18.38 -15.98
CA PHE A 528 5.02 -18.28 -15.15
C PHE A 528 4.71 -18.41 -13.66
N ILE A 529 3.64 -17.78 -13.18
CA ILE A 529 3.17 -17.93 -11.79
C ILE A 529 2.83 -19.41 -11.52
N ARG A 530 2.09 -20.06 -12.42
CA ARG A 530 1.73 -21.49 -12.30
C ARG A 530 2.97 -22.39 -12.21
N LEU A 531 3.95 -22.18 -13.09
CA LEU A 531 5.20 -22.95 -13.10
C LEU A 531 6.02 -22.72 -11.82
N LEU A 532 6.15 -21.46 -11.38
CA LEU A 532 6.87 -21.14 -10.13
C LEU A 532 6.19 -21.74 -8.91
N LEU A 533 4.86 -21.72 -8.84
CA LEU A 533 4.11 -22.38 -7.76
C LEU A 533 4.28 -23.90 -7.80
N ALA A 534 4.27 -24.52 -8.98
CA ALA A 534 4.54 -25.95 -9.09
C ALA A 534 5.96 -26.30 -8.60
N ASP A 535 6.95 -25.50 -8.97
CA ASP A 535 8.35 -25.68 -8.56
C ASP A 535 8.56 -25.43 -7.05
N ASN A 536 7.83 -24.48 -6.46
CA ASN A 536 7.97 -24.14 -5.04
C ASN A 536 7.07 -24.97 -4.10
N GLY A 537 6.27 -25.89 -4.64
CA GLY A 537 5.35 -26.72 -3.88
C GLY A 537 4.08 -26.00 -3.41
N TYR A 538 3.62 -25.01 -4.17
CA TYR A 538 2.44 -24.19 -3.91
C TYR A 538 2.48 -23.47 -2.56
N LYS A 539 3.60 -22.79 -2.33
CA LYS A 539 3.86 -21.88 -1.20
C LYS A 539 3.81 -20.43 -1.69
N SER A 540 3.69 -19.47 -0.78
CA SER A 540 3.85 -18.05 -1.07
C SER A 540 5.21 -17.78 -1.70
N PHE A 541 5.25 -16.79 -2.59
CA PHE A 541 6.48 -16.42 -3.26
C PHE A 541 7.52 -15.85 -2.29
N SER A 542 8.73 -16.40 -2.36
CA SER A 542 9.92 -15.81 -1.79
C SER A 542 10.43 -14.65 -2.63
N ILE A 543 11.36 -13.85 -2.09
CA ILE A 543 12.07 -12.80 -2.87
C ILE A 543 12.73 -13.40 -4.12
N ASN A 544 13.28 -14.62 -4.02
CA ASN A 544 13.89 -15.29 -5.15
C ASN A 544 12.86 -15.64 -6.23
N ASP A 545 11.67 -16.12 -5.85
CA ASP A 545 10.61 -16.43 -6.82
C ASP A 545 10.15 -15.18 -7.57
N LEU A 546 10.02 -14.05 -6.86
CA LEU A 546 9.68 -12.75 -7.46
C LEU A 546 10.78 -12.25 -8.41
N ASN A 547 12.05 -12.43 -8.07
CA ASN A 547 13.16 -12.10 -8.96
C ASN A 547 13.16 -12.98 -10.24
N VAL A 548 12.92 -14.28 -10.09
CA VAL A 548 12.79 -15.19 -11.25
C VAL A 548 11.59 -14.81 -12.12
N LEU A 549 10.46 -14.44 -11.50
CA LEU A 549 9.28 -13.95 -12.22
C LEU A 549 9.60 -12.67 -13.00
N ASN A 550 10.29 -11.70 -12.39
CA ASN A 550 10.72 -10.46 -13.05
C ASN A 550 11.56 -10.74 -14.30
N GLU A 551 12.55 -11.63 -14.18
CA GLU A 551 13.42 -12.02 -15.29
C GLU A 551 12.67 -12.78 -16.38
N LYS A 552 11.75 -13.67 -16.03
CA LYS A 552 10.89 -14.35 -17.01
C LYS A 552 10.01 -13.36 -17.77
N ILE A 553 9.41 -12.39 -17.09
CA ILE A 553 8.62 -11.33 -17.72
C ILE A 553 9.50 -10.51 -18.66
N ARG A 554 10.62 -9.99 -18.17
CA ARG A 554 11.56 -9.16 -18.94
C ARG A 554 12.02 -9.81 -20.25
N ASN A 555 12.33 -11.12 -20.21
CA ASN A 555 12.95 -11.80 -21.33
C ASN A 555 11.94 -12.47 -22.28
N ASN A 556 10.69 -12.72 -21.86
CA ASN A 556 9.77 -13.59 -22.61
C ASN A 556 8.36 -13.01 -22.82
N VAL A 557 8.04 -11.86 -22.23
CA VAL A 557 6.72 -11.23 -22.34
C VAL A 557 6.81 -10.02 -23.27
N LYS A 558 5.86 -9.95 -24.20
CA LYS A 558 5.59 -8.71 -24.94
C LYS A 558 4.65 -7.88 -24.07
N LEU A 559 5.05 -6.65 -23.74
CA LEU A 559 4.24 -5.77 -22.91
C LEU A 559 2.97 -5.34 -23.68
N PRO A 560 1.88 -5.02 -22.96
CA PRO A 560 0.67 -4.51 -23.58
C PRO A 560 0.97 -3.26 -24.40
N LYS A 561 0.41 -3.18 -25.61
CA LYS A 561 0.45 -1.99 -26.48
C LYS A 561 -0.63 -2.09 -27.55
N PHE A 562 -0.99 -0.96 -28.16
CA PHE A 562 -1.83 -0.97 -29.36
C PHE A 562 -0.93 -1.17 -30.59
N ASP A 563 -1.40 -1.93 -31.57
CA ASP A 563 -0.65 -2.25 -32.78
C ASP A 563 -1.10 -1.42 -34.00
N ASN A 564 -0.49 -1.67 -35.16
CA ASN A 564 -0.79 -0.92 -36.38
C ASN A 564 -2.20 -1.18 -36.94
N TYR A 565 -2.90 -2.25 -36.52
CA TYR A 565 -4.31 -2.47 -36.85
C TYR A 565 -5.25 -1.64 -35.97
N ASP A 566 -4.81 -1.21 -34.80
CA ASP A 566 -5.56 -0.31 -33.91
C ASP A 566 -5.59 1.14 -34.40
N TRP A 567 -4.87 1.45 -35.47
CA TRP A 567 -4.99 2.73 -36.16
C TRP A 567 -6.37 2.96 -36.77
N PHE A 568 -7.25 1.95 -36.86
CA PHE A 568 -8.61 2.12 -37.40
C PHE A 568 -9.67 2.44 -36.31
N ASN A 569 -9.36 2.20 -35.03
CA ASN A 569 -10.25 2.44 -33.89
C ASN A 569 -9.79 3.60 -32.98
N GLY A 570 -8.68 4.25 -33.32
CA GLY A 570 -8.08 5.40 -32.66
C GLY A 570 -7.00 5.04 -31.64
N LEU A 571 -6.95 3.79 -31.16
CA LEU A 571 -6.07 3.42 -30.04
C LEU A 571 -4.59 3.46 -30.40
N GLY A 572 -4.22 3.16 -31.64
CA GLY A 572 -2.84 3.20 -32.08
C GLY A 572 -2.23 4.61 -32.19
N ILE A 573 -3.02 5.68 -31.99
CA ILE A 573 -2.54 7.07 -31.81
C ILE A 573 -2.54 7.47 -30.32
N ALA A 574 -3.39 6.85 -29.51
CA ALA A 574 -3.46 7.13 -28.08
C ALA A 574 -2.22 6.63 -27.35
N ILE A 575 -1.80 5.38 -27.62
CA ILE A 575 -0.55 4.77 -27.13
C ILE A 575 0.01 3.85 -28.23
N HIS A 576 0.97 4.31 -29.04
CA HIS A 576 1.50 3.55 -30.19
C HIS A 576 2.57 2.52 -29.77
N ASP A 577 3.29 2.80 -28.70
CA ASP A 577 4.22 1.89 -28.01
C ASP A 577 4.26 2.30 -26.53
N THR A 578 4.59 1.42 -25.59
CA THR A 578 4.59 1.81 -24.17
C THR A 578 5.92 2.44 -23.76
N TYR A 579 5.90 3.71 -23.34
CA TYR A 579 7.09 4.38 -22.81
C TYR A 579 7.54 3.77 -21.48
N SER A 580 6.60 3.60 -20.54
CA SER A 580 6.87 3.02 -19.22
C SER A 580 5.78 2.06 -18.80
N THR A 581 6.14 0.98 -18.11
CA THR A 581 5.20 -0.02 -17.60
C THR A 581 5.67 -0.56 -16.27
N GLN A 582 4.76 -0.59 -15.30
CA GLN A 582 4.91 -1.28 -14.03
C GLN A 582 3.79 -2.31 -13.89
N ILE A 583 4.15 -3.52 -13.45
CA ILE A 583 3.21 -4.62 -13.23
C ILE A 583 3.36 -5.08 -11.78
N TYR A 584 2.23 -5.18 -11.11
CA TYR A 584 2.14 -5.56 -9.72
C TYR A 584 1.35 -6.86 -9.57
N LEU A 585 1.72 -7.66 -8.58
CA LEU A 585 0.92 -8.74 -8.03
C LEU A 585 0.29 -8.20 -6.75
N ASP A 586 -1.00 -7.87 -6.78
CA ASP A 586 -1.67 -7.19 -5.66
C ASP A 586 -1.98 -8.17 -4.53
N TYR A 587 -2.44 -9.37 -4.88
CA TYR A 587 -2.54 -10.51 -3.97
C TYR A 587 -2.39 -11.83 -4.73
N ILE A 588 -2.09 -12.89 -3.99
CA ILE A 588 -2.13 -14.27 -4.49
C ILE A 588 -2.61 -15.23 -3.40
N ASP A 589 -3.73 -15.89 -3.67
CA ASP A 589 -4.31 -16.94 -2.84
C ASP A 589 -4.04 -18.29 -3.46
N VAL A 590 -3.35 -19.16 -2.73
CA VAL A 590 -2.94 -20.49 -3.19
C VAL A 590 -3.69 -21.56 -2.39
N SER A 591 -4.48 -22.39 -3.07
CA SER A 591 -5.27 -23.48 -2.46
C SER A 591 -5.29 -24.71 -3.36
N ASP A 592 -5.05 -25.90 -2.80
CA ASP A 592 -5.21 -27.18 -3.50
C ASP A 592 -4.60 -27.27 -4.93
N SER A 593 -3.35 -26.82 -5.07
CA SER A 593 -2.61 -26.76 -6.36
C SER A 593 -3.21 -25.81 -7.40
N LYS A 594 -4.10 -24.91 -6.97
CA LYS A 594 -4.68 -23.83 -7.73
C LYS A 594 -4.28 -22.50 -7.12
N PHE A 595 -4.40 -21.44 -7.89
CA PHE A 595 -4.27 -20.10 -7.36
C PHE A 595 -5.30 -19.15 -7.96
N LYS A 596 -5.60 -18.11 -7.19
CA LYS A 596 -6.26 -16.89 -7.66
C LYS A 596 -5.34 -15.72 -7.33
N ALA A 597 -5.09 -14.86 -8.30
CA ALA A 597 -4.28 -13.68 -8.12
C ALA A 597 -4.89 -12.49 -8.83
N GLU A 598 -4.63 -11.29 -8.32
CA GLU A 598 -4.90 -10.05 -9.01
C GLU A 598 -3.60 -9.38 -9.39
N ILE A 599 -3.54 -8.92 -10.64
CA ILE A 599 -2.40 -8.19 -11.17
C ILE A 599 -2.84 -6.82 -11.64
N SER A 600 -2.07 -5.80 -11.28
CA SER A 600 -2.29 -4.41 -11.68
C SER A 600 -1.24 -3.97 -12.68
N PHE A 601 -1.68 -3.18 -13.66
CA PHE A 601 -0.82 -2.52 -14.64
C PHE A 601 -0.90 -1.01 -14.44
N GLN A 602 0.26 -0.37 -14.43
CA GLN A 602 0.40 1.07 -14.64
C GLN A 602 1.23 1.26 -15.91
N ILE A 603 0.61 1.79 -16.96
CA ILE A 603 1.21 1.95 -18.28
C ILE A 603 1.18 3.43 -18.66
N GLN A 604 2.31 3.95 -19.11
CA GLN A 604 2.44 5.31 -19.61
C GLN A 604 3.02 5.35 -21.01
N ASP A 605 2.51 6.29 -21.81
CA ASP A 605 3.07 6.72 -23.09
C ASP A 605 2.88 8.23 -23.27
N HIS A 606 3.56 8.81 -24.25
CA HIS A 606 3.55 10.25 -24.49
C HIS A 606 2.65 10.60 -25.67
N PHE A 607 1.72 11.53 -25.46
CA PHE A 607 1.04 12.24 -26.53
C PHE A 607 1.91 13.41 -26.98
N GLY A 608 2.95 13.09 -27.74
CA GLY A 608 3.89 14.06 -28.31
C GLY A 608 4.77 13.42 -29.37
N LEU A 609 5.49 14.25 -30.13
CA LEU A 609 6.35 13.79 -31.23
C LEU A 609 7.81 14.17 -31.00
N ASP A 610 8.71 13.21 -31.18
CA ASP A 610 10.15 13.44 -31.16
C ASP A 610 10.70 13.77 -32.56
N VAL A 611 11.98 14.16 -32.62
CA VAL A 611 12.65 14.42 -33.90
C VAL A 611 12.75 13.17 -34.77
N ALA A 612 12.83 11.97 -34.20
CA ALA A 612 12.95 10.73 -34.95
C ALA A 612 11.62 10.32 -35.62
N ASP A 613 10.48 10.76 -35.11
CA ASP A 613 9.16 10.52 -35.70
C ASP A 613 8.99 11.19 -37.06
N VAL A 614 9.59 12.37 -37.23
CA VAL A 614 9.56 13.14 -38.48
C VAL A 614 10.81 12.94 -39.35
N ASN A 615 11.64 11.92 -39.06
CA ASN A 615 12.86 11.63 -39.79
C ASN A 615 12.96 10.14 -40.17
N GLY A 616 12.48 9.79 -41.37
CA GLY A 616 12.77 8.48 -41.98
C GLY A 616 11.78 7.37 -41.66
N LYS A 617 10.74 7.64 -40.86
CA LYS A 617 9.61 6.72 -40.61
C LYS A 617 8.45 6.88 -41.61
N GLY A 618 8.47 7.94 -42.43
CA GLY A 618 7.45 8.22 -43.44
C GLY A 618 6.33 9.13 -42.95
N PHE A 619 6.25 9.42 -41.64
CA PHE A 619 5.25 10.33 -41.04
C PHE A 619 5.47 11.79 -41.45
N GLU A 620 6.68 12.17 -41.85
CA GLU A 620 7.00 13.47 -42.46
C GLU A 620 6.25 13.73 -43.77
N ASN A 621 5.64 12.69 -44.37
CA ASN A 621 4.81 12.78 -45.56
C ASN A 621 3.31 12.98 -45.25
N LEU A 622 2.92 13.05 -43.98
CA LEU A 622 1.54 13.19 -43.54
C LEU A 622 1.29 14.62 -43.03
N PRO A 623 0.39 15.41 -43.66
CA PRO A 623 0.14 16.80 -43.26
C PRO A 623 -0.28 16.98 -41.79
N TRP A 624 -1.00 16.00 -41.21
CA TRP A 624 -1.42 16.06 -39.81
C TRP A 624 -0.28 15.81 -38.81
N PHE A 625 0.69 14.94 -39.13
CA PHE A 625 1.89 14.73 -38.28
C PHE A 625 2.79 15.96 -38.33
N CYS A 626 2.96 16.55 -39.52
CA CYS A 626 3.69 17.80 -39.66
C CYS A 626 3.02 18.95 -38.90
N SER A 627 1.68 19.00 -38.91
CA SER A 627 0.92 20.02 -38.16
C SER A 627 1.01 19.82 -36.66
N TRP A 628 0.94 18.58 -36.17
CA TRP A 628 1.18 18.25 -34.77
C TRP A 628 2.59 18.68 -34.32
N PHE A 629 3.63 18.31 -35.08
CA PHE A 629 5.01 18.68 -34.76
C PHE A 629 5.21 20.20 -34.77
N ILE A 630 4.59 20.94 -35.70
CA ILE A 630 4.62 22.41 -35.69
C ILE A 630 3.93 22.97 -34.45
N LEU A 631 2.70 22.53 -34.14
CA LEU A 631 1.94 22.98 -32.96
C LEU A 631 2.74 22.77 -31.66
N GLN A 632 3.41 21.62 -31.53
CA GLN A 632 4.19 21.27 -30.35
C GLN A 632 5.54 22.01 -30.28
N ARG A 633 6.38 21.86 -31.31
CA ARG A 633 7.82 22.18 -31.21
C ARG A 633 8.12 23.63 -31.57
N TYR A 634 7.27 24.30 -32.34
CA TYR A 634 7.55 25.66 -32.82
C TYR A 634 7.51 26.67 -31.67
N THR A 635 8.56 27.50 -31.55
CA THR A 635 8.73 28.50 -30.49
C THR A 635 7.56 29.48 -30.36
N GLU A 636 6.85 29.79 -31.44
CA GLU A 636 5.70 30.72 -31.41
C GLU A 636 4.38 30.05 -30.98
N TYR A 637 4.30 28.71 -30.98
CA TYR A 637 3.09 27.96 -30.61
C TYR A 637 3.25 27.23 -29.28
N GLY A 638 4.22 26.31 -29.20
CA GLY A 638 4.62 25.66 -27.95
C GLY A 638 3.51 24.90 -27.21
N TYR A 639 2.54 24.30 -27.91
CA TYR A 639 1.48 23.49 -27.28
C TYR A 639 2.08 22.30 -26.53
N MET A 640 1.66 22.11 -25.29
CA MET A 640 2.23 21.16 -24.34
C MET A 640 1.77 19.72 -24.65
N PRO A 641 2.69 18.79 -24.91
CA PRO A 641 2.39 17.37 -24.92
C PRO A 641 2.04 16.90 -23.50
N PHE A 642 1.52 15.69 -23.37
CA PHE A 642 1.10 15.14 -22.08
C PHE A 642 1.29 13.63 -22.05
N ILE A 643 1.34 13.07 -20.85
CA ILE A 643 1.46 11.63 -20.63
C ILE A 643 0.05 11.02 -20.60
N ASN A 644 -0.16 9.95 -21.34
CA ASN A 644 -1.33 9.09 -21.21
C ASN A 644 -1.03 7.98 -20.20
N GLU A 645 -1.85 7.85 -19.16
CA GLU A 645 -1.69 6.78 -18.17
C GLU A 645 -2.93 5.87 -18.10
N ALA A 646 -2.69 4.57 -18.29
CA ALA A 646 -3.67 3.51 -18.06
C ALA A 646 -3.36 2.80 -16.75
N ASN A 647 -4.36 2.69 -15.87
CA ASN A 647 -4.32 1.90 -14.64
C ASN A 647 -5.49 0.92 -14.62
N PHE A 648 -5.20 -0.38 -14.67
CA PHE A 648 -6.23 -1.41 -14.67
C PHE A 648 -5.75 -2.68 -13.98
N THR A 649 -6.69 -3.47 -13.49
CA THR A 649 -6.44 -4.73 -12.79
C THR A 649 -7.02 -5.90 -13.58
N MET A 650 -6.40 -7.07 -13.46
CA MET A 650 -6.90 -8.31 -14.04
C MET A 650 -6.81 -9.43 -12.98
N VAL A 651 -7.89 -10.19 -12.84
CA VAL A 651 -7.90 -11.40 -11.99
C VAL A 651 -7.53 -12.59 -12.85
N ILE A 652 -6.58 -13.39 -12.37
CA ILE A 652 -6.13 -14.64 -13.00
C ILE A 652 -6.36 -15.81 -12.05
N GLU A 653 -6.82 -16.92 -12.62
CA GLU A 653 -7.02 -18.19 -11.91
C GLU A 653 -6.30 -19.29 -12.67
N GLY A 654 -5.55 -20.16 -11.97
CA GLY A 654 -4.72 -21.18 -12.61
C GLY A 654 -4.51 -22.44 -11.80
#